data_AF-A0A8H6R6K2-F1
#
_entry.id   AF-A0A8H6R6K2-F1
#
_cell.length_a   1.000
_cell.length_b   1.000
_cell.length_c   1.000
_cell.angle_alpha   90.00
_cell.angle_beta   90.00
_cell.angle_gamma   90.00
#
_symmetry.space_group_name_H-M   'P 1'
#
loop_
_entity.id
_entity.type
_entity.pdbx_description
1 polymer ?
#
loop_
_entity_poly.entity_id
_entity_poly.type
_entity_poly.pdbx_seq_one_letter_code
_entity_poly.pdbx_strand_id
1 'polypeptide(L)'
;MWCAVRARANTTHIQEGTRGGGPVAGTAISPFNAAASVNMAVWLFFEVWLANTFRAFRPQYFVPSIVFSIFIQVTGTYGTQFATMDEASSLVRRLTETFFTGFGLSAVVNVLILPYTSRTLVAVHLKNNLHSIQRTLNAQRQFVQSLPSHDIFSQNTEADNHPNSQHQTVLWPEADALKNAAMEVAKGFGAIKSELCFAKREAGRAYLGPKELVELTRFLKSILVSVLGMESLVEVATRLEKRGLREFFRGSGSGISHPLTESEKKDLEVERQQWYWIFEQTRSPTEQLLDAMDEGLDHTMCSLRLGKSPRAPASDLEANGNNAARHLEETIGYFLSQRQGPLKTWLAWKGMDQPSHSESLKSSVKPADPQLHEEHQLQLYILLDMHYSFIECARSILNLVQYADAKMSDGTMKKKRFIIPTWKQMKKWFWASLSREDGELDYQKYGKRSGTVRVYLDDVLQTGMDAEHLPPANTWEKFSDKLRTIGHLFGSPESLFGFRVAVATMTVALFAFLRNTQQFYIQQRLIWGSIMIAISMTETAGSGIYGQFQRLLGTAVGVVLSYIDWYIVDAHPAGVIVFVGITMVLTHYLYLRFPTDPVVPTITMATVMLIVGYALQVKKVGIAVSETNGQQYHALYVLSPYRLATVVVGVGVAFFFTNFPRVVSVRTCLRKDLSSFLYLLAYYSTSTYKTASSRFKKLAGDRRDQESLGRALEKARVGVLAKDIVLLQGMKLHTAFAAWEPRFGGKFPQDTYNKLVEHAQNILYCSALMVSITNSFPDLITSVAADPGYSELWAGNFEQLVISLDSTSHDISSLLIALSSAIRSKRPLPFCVKAPKLRLLTEIIADLEGRLLSTQHVCEPPYSALAALEVTMALITDDTSQLLSETKKLVGELDILGDIVRNKRLPSSVRSIMAEETT
;
A
#
# COMPACT_ATOMS: atom_id res chain seq x y z
N MET A 1 9.91 19.43 -36.31
CA MET A 1 11.03 19.91 -37.16
C MET A 1 10.70 19.95 -38.65
N TRP A 2 10.29 18.85 -39.30
CA TRP A 2 9.97 18.85 -40.74
C TRP A 2 8.96 19.93 -41.15
N CYS A 3 7.84 20.06 -40.41
CA CYS A 3 6.84 21.10 -40.66
C CYS A 3 7.44 22.51 -40.56
N ALA A 4 8.37 22.75 -39.64
CA ALA A 4 8.99 24.05 -39.44
C ALA A 4 9.97 24.41 -40.56
N VAL A 5 10.77 23.44 -41.03
CA VAL A 5 11.68 23.63 -42.17
C VAL A 5 10.88 23.89 -43.46
N ARG A 6 9.79 23.14 -43.69
CA ARG A 6 8.89 23.38 -44.83
C ARG A 6 8.17 24.73 -44.73
N ALA A 7 7.67 25.08 -43.56
CA ALA A 7 7.03 26.39 -43.33
C ALA A 7 8.01 27.54 -43.56
N ARG A 8 9.27 27.39 -43.14
CA ARG A 8 10.35 28.34 -43.43
C ARG A 8 10.55 28.47 -44.94
N ALA A 9 10.79 27.36 -45.64
CA ALA A 9 10.99 27.36 -47.09
C ALA A 9 9.86 28.04 -47.87
N ASN A 10 8.61 27.88 -47.40
CA ASN A 10 7.44 28.46 -48.04
C ASN A 10 7.19 29.94 -47.70
N THR A 11 7.84 30.49 -46.66
CA THR A 11 7.57 31.86 -46.16
C THR A 11 8.77 32.79 -46.20
N THR A 12 9.98 32.27 -46.38
CA THR A 12 11.16 33.10 -46.65
C THR A 12 11.27 33.38 -48.15
N HIS A 13 10.87 34.58 -48.56
CA HIS A 13 11.37 35.16 -49.81
C HIS A 13 12.79 35.67 -49.54
N ILE A 14 13.76 35.17 -50.31
CA ILE A 14 15.19 35.15 -50.01
C ILE A 14 15.80 36.56 -49.83
N GLN A 15 16.53 36.78 -48.72
CA GLN A 15 17.74 37.59 -48.72
C GLN A 15 18.88 36.78 -48.08
N GLU A 16 19.91 36.47 -48.86
CA GLU A 16 21.02 35.55 -48.55
C GLU A 16 22.06 36.08 -47.54
N GLY A 17 21.87 37.27 -46.96
CA GLY A 17 22.93 37.98 -46.24
C GLY A 17 22.78 38.01 -44.73
N THR A 18 22.90 36.88 -44.02
CA THR A 18 23.44 36.80 -42.63
C THR A 18 23.40 35.35 -42.12
N ARG A 19 24.42 34.56 -42.47
CA ARG A 19 24.63 33.21 -41.94
C ARG A 19 25.65 33.28 -40.80
N GLY A 20 25.20 33.26 -39.53
CA GLY A 20 26.06 33.13 -38.33
C GLY A 20 26.20 31.68 -37.89
N GLY A 21 27.13 31.33 -36.98
CA GLY A 21 27.33 29.94 -36.50
C GLY A 21 26.29 29.50 -35.45
N GLY A 22 25.76 28.28 -35.56
CA GLY A 22 24.58 27.78 -34.82
C GLY A 22 24.80 26.56 -33.89
N PRO A 23 23.72 26.01 -33.29
CA PRO A 23 23.67 25.03 -32.17
C PRO A 23 24.39 23.68 -32.40
N VAL A 24 24.98 23.49 -33.58
CA VAL A 24 25.81 22.36 -33.94
C VAL A 24 27.06 22.93 -34.63
N ALA A 25 28.25 22.47 -34.23
CA ALA A 25 29.51 22.91 -34.85
C ALA A 25 29.44 22.77 -36.38
N GLY A 26 29.41 23.91 -37.08
CA GLY A 26 29.33 24.00 -38.55
C GLY A 26 27.96 24.33 -39.17
N THR A 27 26.87 24.49 -38.39
CA THR A 27 25.53 24.84 -38.96
C THR A 27 25.26 26.34 -38.90
N ALA A 28 24.53 26.89 -39.87
CA ALA A 28 24.25 28.33 -39.94
C ALA A 28 22.97 28.69 -39.17
N ILE A 29 23.01 29.70 -38.28
CA ILE A 29 21.81 30.33 -37.71
C ILE A 29 21.04 30.98 -38.85
N SER A 30 19.83 30.48 -39.08
CA SER A 30 18.90 31.10 -40.01
C SER A 30 18.17 32.27 -39.33
N PRO A 31 17.91 33.40 -40.02
CA PRO A 31 17.19 34.52 -39.44
C PRO A 31 15.82 34.10 -38.90
N PHE A 32 15.28 34.86 -37.95
CA PHE A 32 13.98 34.58 -37.35
C PHE A 32 12.91 34.39 -38.43
N ASN A 33 12.17 33.28 -38.34
CA ASN A 33 11.02 33.00 -39.19
C ASN A 33 9.77 32.75 -38.31
N ALA A 34 8.71 33.51 -38.55
CA ALA A 34 7.48 33.43 -37.78
C ALA A 34 6.75 32.10 -37.99
N ALA A 35 6.62 31.63 -39.24
CA ALA A 35 5.90 30.41 -39.56
C ALA A 35 6.58 29.16 -38.99
N ALA A 36 7.91 29.09 -39.04
CA ALA A 36 8.69 28.02 -38.43
C ALA A 36 8.56 28.03 -36.90
N SER A 37 8.62 29.22 -36.29
CA SER A 37 8.48 29.40 -34.84
C SER A 37 7.10 28.98 -34.33
N VAL A 38 6.02 29.37 -35.02
CA VAL A 38 4.65 28.96 -34.67
C VAL A 38 4.48 27.44 -34.80
N ASN A 39 4.97 26.84 -35.88
CA ASN A 39 4.91 25.38 -36.05
C ASN A 39 5.62 24.64 -34.93
N MET A 40 6.85 25.06 -34.57
CA MET A 40 7.59 24.43 -33.47
C MET A 40 6.91 24.65 -32.12
N ALA A 41 6.32 25.83 -31.87
CA ALA A 41 5.58 26.11 -30.64
C ALA A 41 4.35 25.20 -30.48
N VAL A 42 3.58 24.98 -31.55
CA VAL A 42 2.40 24.10 -31.53
C VAL A 42 2.80 22.65 -31.28
N TRP A 43 3.83 22.15 -31.96
CA TRP A 43 4.33 20.79 -31.75
C TRP A 43 4.92 20.61 -30.35
N LEU A 44 5.69 21.58 -29.85
CA LEU A 44 6.23 21.51 -28.49
C LEU A 44 5.10 21.49 -27.44
N PHE A 45 4.06 22.31 -27.60
CA PHE A 45 2.90 22.29 -26.72
C PHE A 45 2.22 20.92 -26.72
N PHE A 46 1.97 20.36 -27.91
CA PHE A 46 1.33 19.05 -28.07
C PHE A 46 2.18 17.91 -27.48
N GLU A 47 3.48 17.89 -27.75
CA GLU A 47 4.39 16.85 -27.24
C GLU A 47 4.56 16.94 -25.71
N VAL A 48 4.66 18.15 -25.16
CA VAL A 48 4.71 18.35 -23.70
C VAL A 48 3.40 17.94 -23.05
N TRP A 49 2.26 18.27 -23.65
CA TRP A 49 0.94 17.80 -23.20
C TRP A 49 0.90 16.28 -23.19
N LEU A 50 1.18 15.63 -24.33
CA LEU A 50 1.14 14.18 -24.49
C LEU A 50 2.07 13.46 -23.50
N ALA A 51 3.32 13.92 -23.37
CA ALA A 51 4.30 13.33 -22.46
C ALA A 51 3.85 13.38 -21.00
N ASN A 52 3.27 14.51 -20.58
CA ASN A 52 2.83 14.71 -19.20
C ASN A 52 1.48 14.05 -18.90
N THR A 53 0.60 13.94 -19.89
CA THR A 53 -0.61 13.13 -19.82
C THR A 53 -0.28 11.65 -19.70
N PHE A 54 0.67 11.14 -20.50
CA PHE A 54 1.15 9.77 -20.37
C PHE A 54 1.81 9.51 -19.02
N ARG A 55 2.59 10.47 -18.51
CA ARG A 55 3.20 10.41 -17.17
C ARG A 55 2.17 10.30 -16.04
N ALA A 56 1.06 11.04 -16.13
CA ALA A 56 -0.06 10.95 -15.19
C ALA A 56 -0.86 9.65 -15.36
N PHE A 57 -1.08 9.22 -16.61
CA PHE A 57 -1.79 7.98 -16.92
C PHE A 57 -1.03 6.74 -16.43
N ARG A 58 0.30 6.70 -16.58
CA ARG A 58 1.17 5.62 -16.09
C ARG A 58 2.39 6.18 -15.31
N PRO A 59 2.23 6.41 -13.99
CA PRO A 59 3.30 6.88 -13.10
C PRO A 59 4.57 6.01 -13.08
N GLN A 60 4.47 4.73 -13.46
CA GLN A 60 5.62 3.81 -13.54
C GLN A 60 6.66 4.23 -14.58
N TYR A 61 6.22 4.87 -15.67
CA TYR A 61 7.11 5.37 -16.74
C TYR A 61 7.62 6.79 -16.46
N PHE A 62 7.64 7.22 -15.19
CA PHE A 62 8.09 8.55 -14.80
C PHE A 62 9.51 8.88 -15.30
N VAL A 63 10.47 7.95 -15.16
CA VAL A 63 11.87 8.18 -15.60
C VAL A 63 11.99 8.28 -17.12
N PRO A 64 11.45 7.33 -17.92
CA PRO A 64 11.38 7.49 -19.38
C PRO A 64 10.69 8.80 -19.81
N SER A 65 9.61 9.19 -19.14
CA SER A 65 8.87 10.42 -19.46
C SER A 65 9.71 11.68 -19.22
N ILE A 66 10.58 11.70 -18.20
CA ILE A 66 11.54 12.79 -17.97
C ILE A 66 12.55 12.86 -19.13
N VAL A 67 13.13 11.73 -19.53
CA VAL A 67 14.11 11.70 -20.62
C VAL A 67 13.47 12.18 -21.93
N PHE A 68 12.28 11.69 -22.24
CA PHE A 68 11.51 12.14 -23.40
C PHE A 68 11.18 13.65 -23.32
N SER A 69 10.79 14.15 -22.14
CA SER A 69 10.52 15.57 -21.93
C SER A 69 11.76 16.45 -22.18
N ILE A 70 12.96 16.00 -21.79
CA ILE A 70 14.20 16.71 -22.09
C ILE A 70 14.46 16.71 -23.60
N PHE A 71 14.27 15.56 -24.26
CA PHE A 71 14.47 15.41 -25.70
C PHE A 71 13.57 16.36 -26.51
N ILE A 72 12.26 16.41 -26.22
CA ILE A 72 11.32 17.27 -26.93
C ILE A 72 11.56 18.76 -26.67
N GLN A 73 12.00 19.13 -25.46
CA GLN A 73 12.29 20.53 -25.13
C GLN A 73 13.52 21.04 -25.89
N VAL A 74 14.58 20.23 -25.98
CA VAL A 74 15.78 20.56 -26.76
C VAL A 74 15.46 20.64 -28.24
N THR A 75 14.82 19.62 -28.81
CA THR A 75 14.47 19.61 -30.23
C THR A 75 13.45 20.70 -30.58
N GLY A 76 12.47 20.95 -29.71
CA GLY A 76 11.42 21.96 -29.87
C GLY A 76 11.94 23.39 -29.95
N THR A 77 12.87 23.74 -29.05
CA THR A 77 13.37 25.12 -28.91
C THR A 77 14.50 25.46 -29.89
N TYR A 78 15.39 24.51 -30.20
CA TYR A 78 16.43 24.70 -31.22
C TYR A 78 15.91 24.48 -32.65
N GLY A 79 14.80 23.74 -32.82
CA GLY A 79 14.24 23.40 -34.11
C GLY A 79 13.86 24.60 -34.99
N THR A 80 13.68 25.77 -34.40
CA THR A 80 13.40 27.02 -35.14
C THR A 80 14.60 27.57 -35.89
N GLN A 81 15.82 27.21 -35.49
CA GLN A 81 17.06 27.81 -36.01
C GLN A 81 17.55 27.14 -37.29
N PHE A 82 17.13 25.90 -37.54
CA PHE A 82 17.58 25.11 -38.68
C PHE A 82 16.91 25.56 -39.97
N ALA A 83 17.72 25.75 -41.01
CA ALA A 83 17.24 26.11 -42.34
C ALA A 83 16.94 24.87 -43.19
N THR A 84 17.67 23.78 -42.97
CA THR A 84 17.59 22.55 -43.77
C THR A 84 17.22 21.34 -42.91
N MET A 85 16.72 20.29 -43.56
CA MET A 85 16.42 19.03 -42.89
C MET A 85 17.71 18.29 -42.48
N ASP A 86 18.82 18.52 -43.17
CA ASP A 86 20.11 17.90 -42.86
C ASP A 86 20.63 18.36 -41.50
N GLU A 87 20.57 19.67 -41.22
CA GLU A 87 20.94 20.24 -39.91
C GLU A 87 20.06 19.69 -38.78
N ALA A 88 18.74 19.64 -39.00
CA ALA A 88 17.78 19.09 -38.04
C ALA A 88 18.03 17.59 -37.78
N SER A 89 18.31 16.81 -38.83
CA SER A 89 18.59 15.38 -38.72
C SER A 89 19.91 15.11 -37.97
N SER A 90 20.92 15.97 -38.14
CA SER A 90 22.19 15.90 -37.44
C SER A 90 22.02 16.10 -35.93
N LEU A 91 21.22 17.10 -35.51
CA LEU A 91 20.90 17.30 -34.09
C LEU A 91 20.19 16.07 -33.51
N VAL A 92 19.13 15.59 -34.17
CA VAL A 92 18.35 14.44 -33.69
C VAL A 92 19.24 13.21 -33.58
N ARG A 93 20.05 12.93 -34.60
CA ARG A 93 20.99 11.81 -34.60
C ARG A 93 21.97 11.88 -33.43
N ARG A 94 22.65 13.02 -33.25
CA ARG A 94 23.62 13.20 -32.14
C ARG A 94 22.95 13.09 -30.78
N LEU A 95 21.76 13.66 -30.64
CA LEU A 95 21.01 13.60 -29.39
C LEU A 95 20.63 12.15 -29.06
N THR A 96 20.09 11.42 -30.04
CA THR A 96 19.73 10.01 -29.91
C THR A 96 20.96 9.13 -29.61
N GLU A 97 22.08 9.33 -30.31
CA GLU A 97 23.36 8.66 -30.03
C GLU A 97 23.81 8.92 -28.59
N THR A 98 23.71 10.17 -28.10
CA THR A 98 24.08 10.53 -26.73
C THR A 98 23.20 9.86 -25.68
N PHE A 99 21.88 9.80 -25.90
CA PHE A 99 20.98 9.08 -25.00
C PHE A 99 21.25 7.56 -24.99
N PHE A 100 21.39 6.94 -26.17
CA PHE A 100 21.63 5.50 -26.26
C PHE A 100 23.01 5.08 -25.76
N THR A 101 24.03 5.91 -25.91
CA THR A 101 25.35 5.67 -25.30
C THR A 101 25.28 5.74 -23.78
N GLY A 102 24.54 6.70 -23.21
CA GLY A 102 24.26 6.75 -21.77
C GLY A 102 23.52 5.51 -21.26
N PHE A 103 22.46 5.09 -21.97
CA PHE A 103 21.73 3.86 -21.64
C PHE A 103 22.59 2.60 -21.81
N GLY A 104 23.41 2.54 -22.85
CA GLY A 104 24.35 1.45 -23.10
C GLY A 104 25.39 1.34 -22.00
N LEU A 105 26.00 2.46 -21.59
CA LEU A 105 26.95 2.49 -20.48
C LEU A 105 26.29 2.04 -19.17
N SER A 106 25.09 2.55 -18.88
CA SER A 106 24.32 2.14 -17.70
C SER A 106 24.00 0.64 -17.73
N ALA A 107 23.62 0.09 -18.89
CA ALA A 107 23.37 -1.34 -19.05
C ALA A 107 24.64 -2.18 -18.86
N VAL A 108 25.78 -1.74 -19.41
CA VAL A 108 27.07 -2.41 -19.23
C VAL A 108 27.49 -2.43 -17.77
N VAL A 109 27.37 -1.30 -17.05
CA VAL A 109 27.64 -1.22 -15.61
C VAL A 109 26.74 -2.18 -14.82
N ASN A 110 25.44 -2.19 -15.14
CA ASN A 110 24.46 -3.04 -14.46
C ASN A 110 24.66 -4.54 -14.75
N VAL A 111 25.16 -4.92 -15.93
CA VAL A 111 25.35 -6.33 -16.30
C VAL A 111 26.74 -6.85 -15.90
N LEU A 112 27.79 -6.05 -16.08
CA LEU A 112 29.18 -6.50 -15.90
C LEU A 112 29.79 -6.13 -14.55
N ILE A 113 29.45 -4.96 -14.00
CA ILE A 113 30.09 -4.44 -12.77
C ILE A 113 29.25 -4.77 -11.53
N LEU A 114 27.94 -4.53 -11.59
CA LEU A 114 27.02 -4.75 -10.46
C LEU A 114 25.76 -5.53 -10.90
N PRO A 115 25.88 -6.84 -11.19
CA PRO A 115 24.77 -7.67 -11.64
C PRO A 115 23.76 -7.97 -10.52
N TYR A 116 23.01 -6.96 -10.10
CA TYR A 116 21.86 -7.10 -9.21
C TYR A 116 20.62 -7.42 -10.04
N THR A 117 20.14 -8.64 -9.89
CA THR A 117 18.90 -9.13 -10.51
C THR A 117 17.71 -8.88 -9.60
N SER A 118 16.51 -8.65 -10.16
CA SER A 118 15.27 -8.61 -9.36
C SER A 118 15.08 -9.89 -8.57
N ARG A 119 15.51 -11.05 -9.09
CA ARG A 119 15.50 -12.33 -8.36
C ARG A 119 16.41 -12.35 -7.13
N THR A 120 17.62 -11.78 -7.22
CA THR A 120 18.49 -11.63 -6.04
C THR A 120 17.85 -10.70 -5.01
N LEU A 121 17.16 -9.65 -5.45
CA LEU A 121 16.45 -8.75 -4.56
C LEU A 121 15.26 -9.44 -3.86
N VAL A 122 14.48 -10.25 -4.59
CA VAL A 122 13.41 -11.08 -4.01
C VAL A 122 13.97 -12.03 -2.95
N ALA A 123 15.12 -12.68 -3.19
CA ALA A 123 15.75 -13.56 -2.22
C ALA A 123 16.18 -12.81 -0.93
N VAL A 124 16.73 -11.60 -1.08
CA VAL A 124 17.07 -10.74 0.06
C VAL A 124 15.83 -10.30 0.83
N HIS A 125 14.77 -9.87 0.15
CA HIS A 125 13.51 -9.51 0.79
C HIS A 125 12.85 -10.68 1.49
N LEU A 126 12.91 -11.87 0.87
CA LEU A 126 12.42 -13.11 1.46
C LEU A 126 13.17 -13.44 2.75
N LYS A 127 14.51 -13.40 2.73
CA LYS A 127 15.34 -13.60 3.92
C LYS A 127 14.99 -12.61 5.04
N ASN A 128 14.91 -11.32 4.70
CA ASN A 128 14.59 -10.29 5.68
C ASN A 128 13.17 -10.46 6.24
N ASN A 129 12.22 -10.92 5.43
CA ASN A 129 10.85 -11.16 5.87
C ASN A 129 10.73 -12.37 6.81
N LEU A 130 11.47 -13.45 6.55
CA LEU A 130 11.56 -14.59 7.48
C LEU A 130 12.15 -14.16 8.83
N HIS A 131 13.22 -13.36 8.83
CA HIS A 131 13.73 -12.76 10.08
C HIS A 131 12.72 -11.83 10.77
N SER A 132 11.93 -11.05 10.02
CA SER A 132 10.85 -10.26 10.62
C SER A 132 9.77 -11.14 11.26
N ILE A 133 9.46 -12.31 10.68
CA ILE A 133 8.54 -13.29 11.30
C ILE A 133 9.14 -13.79 12.62
N GLN A 134 10.42 -14.18 12.65
CA GLN A 134 11.10 -14.60 13.90
C GLN A 134 11.08 -13.50 14.98
N ARG A 135 11.30 -12.23 14.61
CA ARG A 135 11.15 -11.09 15.53
C ARG A 135 9.73 -10.95 16.05
N THR A 136 8.73 -11.24 15.22
CA THR A 136 7.32 -11.19 15.63
C THR A 136 6.99 -12.31 16.61
N LEU A 137 7.52 -13.53 16.41
CA LEU A 137 7.38 -14.63 17.38
C LEU A 137 8.02 -14.27 18.74
N ASN A 138 9.18 -13.61 18.73
CA ASN A 138 9.82 -13.13 19.95
C ASN A 138 9.06 -11.99 20.63
N ALA A 139 8.50 -11.04 19.86
CA ALA A 139 7.64 -9.98 20.40
C ALA A 139 6.34 -10.58 20.98
N GLN A 140 5.78 -11.61 20.35
CA GLN A 140 4.62 -12.34 20.85
C GLN A 140 4.94 -13.03 22.18
N ARG A 141 6.12 -13.66 22.31
CA ARG A 141 6.59 -14.24 23.56
C ARG A 141 6.61 -13.19 24.69
N GLN A 142 7.17 -12.01 24.43
CA GLN A 142 7.22 -10.91 25.41
C GLN A 142 5.82 -10.39 25.75
N PHE A 143 4.96 -10.23 24.75
CA PHE A 143 3.57 -9.82 24.95
C PHE A 143 2.81 -10.80 25.86
N VAL A 144 2.87 -12.10 25.58
CA VAL A 144 2.23 -13.15 26.41
C VAL A 144 2.77 -13.16 27.84
N GLN A 145 4.07 -12.90 28.02
CA GLN A 145 4.67 -12.80 29.36
C GLN A 145 4.21 -11.55 30.12
N SER A 146 3.82 -10.48 29.43
CA SER A 146 3.31 -9.24 30.02
C SER A 146 1.82 -9.25 30.33
N LEU A 147 1.03 -10.12 29.67
CA LEU A 147 -0.42 -10.24 29.88
C LEU A 147 -0.82 -10.40 31.37
N PRO A 148 -0.18 -11.26 32.17
CA PRO A 148 -0.57 -11.46 33.57
C PRO A 148 -0.24 -10.28 34.49
N SER A 149 0.66 -9.38 34.07
CA SER A 149 1.04 -8.18 34.83
C SER A 149 0.17 -6.95 34.53
N HIS A 150 -0.65 -7.00 33.48
CA HIS A 150 -1.58 -5.93 33.12
C HIS A 150 -3.01 -6.30 33.49
N ASP A 151 -3.77 -5.32 33.99
CA ASP A 151 -5.14 -5.53 34.41
C ASP A 151 -6.10 -5.36 33.21
N ILE A 152 -6.17 -6.38 32.37
CA ILE A 152 -6.92 -6.37 31.09
C ILE A 152 -8.43 -6.46 31.30
N PHE A 153 -8.86 -6.95 32.47
CA PHE A 153 -10.26 -7.26 32.76
C PHE A 153 -10.85 -6.39 33.88
N SER A 154 -10.06 -5.57 34.57
CA SER A 154 -10.62 -4.60 35.50
C SER A 154 -11.20 -3.39 34.78
N GLN A 155 -12.40 -3.01 35.18
CA GLN A 155 -12.95 -1.72 34.81
C GLN A 155 -12.09 -0.65 35.50
N ASN A 156 -11.21 0.04 34.76
CA ASN A 156 -10.58 1.26 35.22
C ASN A 156 -11.67 2.30 35.52
N THR A 157 -12.21 2.26 36.73
CA THR A 157 -13.27 3.16 37.23
C THR A 157 -12.66 4.43 37.83
N GLU A 158 -11.36 4.65 37.67
CA GLU A 158 -10.70 5.91 38.00
C GLU A 158 -10.74 6.85 36.78
N ALA A 159 -11.95 7.13 36.30
CA ALA A 159 -12.21 8.38 35.60
C ALA A 159 -12.23 9.49 36.66
N ASP A 160 -11.04 9.99 37.01
CA ASP A 160 -10.90 11.22 37.76
C ASP A 160 -11.72 12.31 37.07
N ASN A 161 -12.74 12.84 37.77
CA ASN A 161 -13.62 13.92 37.34
C ASN A 161 -12.89 15.28 37.29
N HIS A 162 -11.69 15.33 36.70
CA HIS A 162 -10.96 16.55 36.44
C HIS A 162 -10.87 16.78 34.91
N PRO A 163 -11.54 17.80 34.37
CA PRO A 163 -11.58 18.07 32.92
C PRO A 163 -10.25 18.58 32.32
N ASN A 164 -9.11 18.35 32.98
CA ASN A 164 -7.79 18.87 32.58
C ASN A 164 -6.62 17.88 32.69
N SER A 165 -6.83 16.61 33.06
CA SER A 165 -5.80 15.59 32.91
C SER A 165 -5.82 15.07 31.47
N GLN A 166 -4.81 15.44 30.69
CA GLN A 166 -4.53 14.79 29.41
C GLN A 166 -4.44 13.28 29.65
N HIS A 167 -5.31 12.51 29.02
CA HIS A 167 -5.29 11.05 29.05
C HIS A 167 -3.87 10.52 28.81
N GLN A 168 -3.15 10.16 29.86
CA GLN A 168 -2.00 9.28 29.75
C GLN A 168 -2.56 7.89 29.50
N THR A 169 -2.74 7.53 28.23
CA THR A 169 -2.79 6.12 27.83
C THR A 169 -1.60 5.43 28.48
N VAL A 170 -1.87 4.42 29.33
CA VAL A 170 -0.82 3.52 29.82
C VAL A 170 -0.12 2.98 28.57
N LEU A 171 1.14 3.33 28.37
CA LEU A 171 1.93 2.78 27.28
C LEU A 171 2.14 1.30 27.59
N TRP A 172 1.68 0.41 26.70
CA TRP A 172 1.99 -1.01 26.75
C TRP A 172 3.05 -1.29 25.67
N PRO A 173 4.35 -1.17 26.01
CA PRO A 173 5.42 -1.19 25.01
C PRO A 173 5.55 -2.55 24.31
N GLU A 174 5.22 -3.65 24.98
CA GLU A 174 5.22 -4.99 24.40
C GLU A 174 4.11 -5.17 23.34
N ALA A 175 2.91 -4.63 23.60
CA ALA A 175 1.81 -4.60 22.64
C ALA A 175 2.17 -3.77 21.39
N ASP A 176 2.76 -2.58 21.59
CA ASP A 176 3.24 -1.74 20.50
C ASP A 176 4.38 -2.41 19.72
N ALA A 177 5.30 -3.11 20.41
CA ALA A 177 6.39 -3.84 19.78
C ALA A 177 5.86 -4.97 18.86
N LEU A 178 4.86 -5.72 19.32
CA LEU A 178 4.20 -6.77 18.55
C LEU A 178 3.47 -6.21 17.32
N LYS A 179 2.67 -5.15 17.49
CA LYS A 179 1.99 -4.45 16.39
C LYS A 179 2.99 -3.95 15.34
N ASN A 180 4.08 -3.34 15.78
CA ASN A 180 5.16 -2.87 14.90
C ASN A 180 5.87 -4.03 14.18
N ALA A 181 6.16 -5.14 14.87
CA ALA A 181 6.78 -6.32 14.28
C ALA A 181 5.89 -6.97 13.20
N ALA A 182 4.58 -7.14 13.47
CA ALA A 182 3.61 -7.64 12.50
C ALA A 182 3.52 -6.71 11.27
N MET A 183 3.56 -5.40 11.47
CA MET A 183 3.61 -4.42 10.37
C MET A 183 4.90 -4.53 9.53
N GLU A 184 6.05 -4.86 10.13
CA GLU A 184 7.29 -5.13 9.38
C GLU A 184 7.14 -6.36 8.48
N VAL A 185 6.48 -7.43 8.95
CA VAL A 185 6.19 -8.62 8.15
C VAL A 185 5.29 -8.26 6.97
N ALA A 186 4.21 -7.50 7.19
CA ALA A 186 3.31 -7.05 6.13
C ALA A 186 4.04 -6.18 5.08
N LYS A 187 4.91 -5.27 5.53
CA LYS A 187 5.73 -4.40 4.66
C LYS A 187 6.73 -5.21 3.84
N GLY A 188 7.40 -6.18 4.46
CA GLY A 188 8.32 -7.08 3.77
C GLY A 188 7.62 -7.95 2.73
N PHE A 189 6.44 -8.48 3.04
CA PHE A 189 5.61 -9.22 2.10
C PHE A 189 5.18 -8.35 0.90
N GLY A 190 4.79 -7.09 1.14
CA GLY A 190 4.49 -6.12 0.07
C GLY A 190 5.69 -5.86 -0.85
N ALA A 191 6.90 -5.76 -0.27
CA ALA A 191 8.14 -5.62 -1.04
C ALA A 191 8.42 -6.86 -1.90
N ILE A 192 8.25 -8.07 -1.35
CA ILE A 192 8.40 -9.33 -2.12
C ILE A 192 7.41 -9.37 -3.28
N LYS A 193 6.14 -9.04 -3.03
CA LYS A 193 5.07 -9.11 -4.04
C LYS A 193 5.25 -8.09 -5.16
N SER A 194 5.77 -6.89 -4.85
CA SER A 194 6.10 -5.88 -5.87
C SER A 194 7.29 -6.32 -6.74
N GLU A 195 8.35 -6.88 -6.15
CA GLU A 195 9.51 -7.37 -6.91
C GLU A 195 9.25 -8.66 -7.70
N LEU A 196 8.29 -9.47 -7.25
CA LEU A 196 7.95 -10.75 -7.88
C LEU A 196 7.56 -10.60 -9.35
N CYS A 197 6.92 -9.49 -9.72
CA CYS A 197 6.53 -9.20 -11.10
C CYS A 197 7.75 -9.10 -12.02
N PHE A 198 8.78 -8.35 -11.59
CA PHE A 198 10.04 -8.23 -12.33
C PHE A 198 10.81 -9.55 -12.33
N ALA A 199 10.87 -10.25 -11.19
CA ALA A 199 11.54 -11.54 -11.09
C ALA A 199 10.95 -12.61 -12.02
N LYS A 200 9.63 -12.59 -12.27
CA LYS A 200 8.95 -13.46 -13.24
C LYS A 200 9.33 -13.14 -14.70
N ARG A 201 9.57 -11.87 -15.01
CA ARG A 201 9.87 -11.34 -16.36
C ARG A 201 11.37 -11.41 -16.68
N GLU A 202 12.22 -11.45 -15.65
CA GLU A 202 13.67 -11.41 -15.77
C GLU A 202 14.26 -12.76 -16.20
N ALA A 203 15.21 -12.70 -17.14
CA ALA A 203 16.09 -13.81 -17.49
C ALA A 203 17.34 -13.78 -16.60
N GLY A 204 17.66 -14.88 -15.94
CA GLY A 204 18.80 -14.91 -15.02
C GLY A 204 19.17 -16.29 -14.51
N ARG A 205 20.34 -16.39 -13.86
CA ARG A 205 20.81 -17.62 -13.19
C ARG A 205 20.33 -17.62 -11.73
N ALA A 206 19.36 -18.47 -11.41
CA ALA A 206 18.81 -18.59 -10.06
C ALA A 206 18.51 -20.06 -9.69
N TYR A 207 18.31 -20.34 -8.41
CA TYR A 207 17.86 -21.66 -7.93
C TYR A 207 16.35 -21.84 -8.14
N LEU A 208 15.57 -20.83 -7.71
CA LEU A 208 14.11 -20.84 -7.77
C LEU A 208 13.62 -20.23 -9.09
N GLY A 209 12.65 -20.89 -9.71
CA GLY A 209 11.94 -20.39 -10.88
C GLY A 209 10.70 -19.56 -10.55
N PRO A 210 10.04 -19.01 -11.57
CA PRO A 210 8.84 -18.19 -11.40
C PRO A 210 7.69 -18.92 -10.71
N LYS A 211 7.56 -20.23 -10.91
CA LYS A 211 6.51 -21.05 -10.28
C LYS A 211 6.77 -21.20 -8.80
N GLU A 212 8.00 -21.57 -8.45
CA GLU A 212 8.44 -21.78 -7.08
C GLU A 212 8.37 -20.49 -6.27
N LEU A 213 8.72 -19.35 -6.87
CA LEU A 213 8.58 -18.04 -6.23
C LEU A 213 7.11 -17.68 -5.95
N VAL A 214 6.19 -18.00 -6.87
CA VAL A 214 4.75 -17.78 -6.66
C VAL A 214 4.22 -18.67 -5.54
N GLU A 215 4.60 -19.94 -5.51
CA GLU A 215 4.23 -20.87 -4.44
C GLU A 215 4.76 -20.41 -3.08
N LEU A 216 6.00 -19.96 -3.03
CA LEU A 216 6.61 -19.44 -1.81
C LEU A 216 5.87 -18.18 -1.30
N THR A 217 5.49 -17.26 -2.20
CA THR A 217 4.64 -16.12 -1.78
C THR A 217 3.26 -16.54 -1.28
N ARG A 218 2.75 -17.71 -1.65
CA ARG A 218 1.50 -18.23 -1.10
C ARG A 218 1.68 -18.69 0.35
N PHE A 219 2.76 -19.42 0.65
CA PHE A 219 3.09 -19.83 2.03
C PHE A 219 3.33 -18.61 2.93
N LEU A 220 4.11 -17.63 2.46
CA LEU A 220 4.29 -16.37 3.19
C LEU A 220 3.00 -15.61 3.43
N LYS A 221 2.06 -15.63 2.46
CA LYS A 221 0.74 -15.02 2.66
C LYS A 221 -0.02 -15.72 3.78
N SER A 222 0.03 -17.05 3.85
CA SER A 222 -0.59 -17.83 4.93
C SER A 222 -0.02 -17.42 6.29
N ILE A 223 1.31 -17.39 6.41
CA ILE A 223 2.00 -17.00 7.64
C ILE A 223 1.66 -15.54 8.02
N LEU A 224 1.66 -14.62 7.06
CA LEU A 224 1.29 -13.22 7.31
C LEU A 224 -0.11 -13.12 7.91
N VAL A 225 -1.08 -13.87 7.39
CA VAL A 225 -2.45 -13.83 7.92
C VAL A 225 -2.49 -14.40 9.34
N SER A 226 -1.78 -15.50 9.63
CA SER A 226 -1.68 -16.03 11.00
C SER A 226 -1.00 -15.06 11.97
N VAL A 227 0.06 -14.36 11.53
CA VAL A 227 0.74 -13.32 12.32
C VAL A 227 -0.18 -12.14 12.61
N LEU A 228 -1.05 -11.76 11.66
CA LEU A 228 -2.07 -10.74 11.90
C LEU A 228 -3.13 -11.20 12.92
N GLY A 229 -3.39 -12.51 13.03
CA GLY A 229 -4.28 -13.06 14.07
C GLY A 229 -3.66 -13.01 15.46
N MET A 230 -2.34 -13.12 15.54
CA MET A 230 -1.63 -12.86 16.80
C MET A 230 -1.71 -11.39 17.21
N GLU A 231 -1.66 -10.46 16.25
CA GLU A 231 -1.83 -9.03 16.51
C GLU A 231 -3.26 -8.64 16.90
N SER A 232 -4.29 -9.34 16.41
CA SER A 232 -5.67 -9.08 16.87
C SER A 232 -5.87 -9.32 18.36
N LEU A 233 -5.03 -10.16 19.00
CA LEU A 233 -5.04 -10.34 20.46
C LEU A 233 -4.64 -9.05 21.19
N VAL A 234 -3.72 -8.27 20.63
CA VAL A 234 -3.35 -6.94 21.18
C VAL A 234 -4.55 -6.00 21.11
N GLU A 235 -5.23 -5.98 19.96
CA GLU A 235 -6.40 -5.13 19.76
C GLU A 235 -7.54 -5.53 20.71
N VAL A 236 -7.78 -6.83 20.90
CA VAL A 236 -8.75 -7.34 21.87
C VAL A 236 -8.36 -6.93 23.29
N ALA A 237 -7.12 -7.17 23.72
CA ALA A 237 -6.67 -6.84 25.07
C ALA A 237 -6.75 -5.33 25.36
N THR A 238 -6.32 -4.48 24.43
CA THR A 238 -6.38 -3.02 24.60
C THR A 238 -7.79 -2.44 24.57
N ARG A 239 -8.74 -3.09 23.86
CA ARG A 239 -10.16 -2.70 23.88
C ARG A 239 -10.85 -3.16 25.16
N LEU A 240 -10.51 -4.34 25.66
CA LEU A 240 -11.00 -4.86 26.94
C LEU A 240 -10.56 -3.97 28.11
N GLU A 241 -9.30 -3.55 28.15
CA GLU A 241 -8.79 -2.62 29.17
C GLU A 241 -9.53 -1.27 29.17
N LYS A 242 -9.97 -0.79 28.01
CA LYS A 242 -10.61 0.52 27.86
C LYS A 242 -12.12 0.55 28.09
N ARG A 243 -12.83 -0.54 27.78
CA ARG A 243 -14.32 -0.58 27.75
C ARG A 243 -14.92 -1.74 28.55
N GLY A 244 -14.11 -2.71 28.97
CA GLY A 244 -14.59 -3.94 29.58
C GLY A 244 -15.22 -4.92 28.58
N LEU A 245 -15.35 -6.18 29.01
CA LEU A 245 -15.83 -7.30 28.20
C LEU A 245 -17.24 -7.07 27.62
N ARG A 246 -18.16 -6.56 28.43
CA ARG A 246 -19.57 -6.40 28.06
C ARG A 246 -19.81 -5.31 27.03
N GLU A 247 -19.17 -4.15 27.17
CA GLU A 247 -19.29 -3.06 26.19
C GLU A 247 -18.64 -3.44 24.85
N PHE A 248 -17.57 -4.24 24.88
CA PHE A 248 -16.90 -4.71 23.67
C PHE A 248 -17.80 -5.63 22.82
N PHE A 249 -18.48 -6.62 23.41
CA PHE A 249 -19.31 -7.57 22.66
C PHE A 249 -20.73 -7.08 22.37
N ARG A 250 -21.35 -6.26 23.23
CA ARG A 250 -22.75 -5.80 23.05
C ARG A 250 -22.89 -4.35 22.54
N GLY A 251 -21.79 -3.60 22.46
CA GLY A 251 -21.79 -2.18 22.07
C GLY A 251 -22.32 -1.25 23.16
N SER A 252 -22.04 0.05 23.02
CA SER A 252 -22.35 1.12 23.98
C SER A 252 -23.87 1.24 24.22
N GLY A 253 -24.38 0.60 25.28
CA GLY A 253 -25.83 0.54 25.58
C GLY A 253 -26.22 0.83 27.02
N SER A 254 -25.30 0.92 27.98
CA SER A 254 -25.66 1.30 29.35
C SER A 254 -24.45 1.88 30.09
N GLY A 255 -24.23 3.18 29.91
CA GLY A 255 -23.35 3.94 30.80
C GLY A 255 -24.01 4.09 32.16
N ILE A 256 -23.85 3.09 33.02
CA ILE A 256 -24.13 3.22 34.46
C ILE A 256 -22.92 2.64 35.19
N SER A 257 -21.88 3.46 35.32
CA SER A 257 -20.76 3.21 36.22
C SER A 257 -21.22 3.49 37.65
N HIS A 258 -21.76 2.47 38.32
CA HIS A 258 -21.85 2.49 39.78
C HIS A 258 -20.47 2.17 40.37
N PRO A 259 -20.06 2.82 41.48
CA PRO A 259 -18.82 2.46 42.16
C PRO A 259 -18.88 1.00 42.61
N LEU A 260 -17.88 0.22 42.21
CA LEU A 260 -17.80 -1.22 42.49
C LEU A 260 -17.93 -1.50 44.00
N THR A 261 -18.85 -2.39 44.35
CA THR A 261 -19.08 -2.89 45.70
C THR A 261 -17.87 -3.72 46.16
N GLU A 262 -17.60 -3.79 47.46
CA GLU A 262 -16.50 -4.61 48.03
C GLU A 262 -16.58 -6.11 47.65
N SER A 263 -17.76 -6.62 47.33
CA SER A 263 -17.93 -7.98 46.78
C SER A 263 -17.44 -8.08 45.34
N GLU A 264 -17.81 -7.12 44.48
CA GLU A 264 -17.44 -7.10 43.06
C GLU A 264 -15.92 -6.97 42.88
N LYS A 265 -15.24 -6.21 43.76
CA LYS A 265 -13.77 -6.13 43.77
C LYS A 265 -13.10 -7.46 44.13
N LYS A 266 -13.70 -8.23 45.05
CA LYS A 266 -13.19 -9.57 45.42
C LYS A 266 -13.43 -10.57 44.30
N ASP A 267 -14.57 -10.52 43.64
CA ASP A 267 -14.87 -11.39 42.49
C ASP A 267 -13.92 -11.11 41.32
N LEU A 268 -13.62 -9.83 41.06
CA LEU A 268 -12.65 -9.40 40.06
C LEU A 268 -11.22 -9.88 40.36
N GLU A 269 -10.81 -9.84 41.64
CA GLU A 269 -9.53 -10.37 42.11
C GLU A 269 -9.43 -11.88 41.91
N VAL A 270 -10.52 -12.61 42.17
CA VAL A 270 -10.60 -14.05 41.92
C VAL A 270 -10.51 -14.35 40.42
N GLU A 271 -11.22 -13.60 39.57
CA GLU A 271 -11.10 -13.74 38.12
C GLU A 271 -9.67 -13.47 37.63
N ARG A 272 -9.00 -12.44 38.17
CA ARG A 272 -7.61 -12.12 37.86
C ARG A 272 -6.68 -13.29 38.19
N GLN A 273 -6.87 -13.91 39.35
CA GLN A 273 -6.09 -15.09 39.75
C GLN A 273 -6.34 -16.31 38.84
N GLN A 274 -7.58 -16.49 38.37
CA GLN A 274 -7.92 -17.55 37.41
C GLN A 274 -7.24 -17.33 36.05
N TRP A 275 -7.21 -16.09 35.56
CA TRP A 275 -6.50 -15.71 34.33
C TRP A 275 -4.98 -15.89 34.46
N TYR A 276 -4.41 -15.44 35.58
CA TYR A 276 -2.99 -15.64 35.87
C TYR A 276 -2.63 -17.13 35.84
N TRP A 277 -3.45 -17.97 36.48
CA TRP A 277 -3.23 -19.40 36.52
C TRP A 277 -3.25 -20.04 35.12
N ILE A 278 -4.24 -19.72 34.28
CA ILE A 278 -4.34 -20.35 32.95
C ILE A 278 -3.21 -19.90 32.01
N PHE A 279 -2.81 -18.63 32.07
CA PHE A 279 -1.67 -18.15 31.29
C PHE A 279 -0.36 -18.79 31.75
N GLU A 280 -0.16 -18.99 33.06
CA GLU A 280 1.04 -19.64 33.57
C GLU A 280 1.09 -21.14 33.19
N GLN A 281 -0.03 -21.85 33.23
CA GLN A 281 -0.09 -23.27 32.80
C GLN A 281 0.15 -23.43 31.30
N THR A 282 -0.30 -22.48 30.48
CA THR A 282 -0.15 -22.52 29.01
C THR A 282 1.16 -21.91 28.51
N ARG A 283 1.91 -21.23 29.39
CA ARG A 283 3.18 -20.58 29.07
C ARG A 283 4.24 -21.53 28.54
N SER A 284 4.58 -22.57 29.30
CA SER A 284 5.65 -23.49 28.91
C SER A 284 5.36 -24.22 27.59
N PRO A 285 4.15 -24.76 27.34
CA PRO A 285 3.79 -25.31 26.04
C PRO A 285 3.85 -24.28 24.90
N THR A 286 3.45 -23.03 25.15
CA THR A 286 3.50 -21.95 24.15
C THR A 286 4.94 -21.57 23.81
N GLU A 287 5.82 -21.47 24.81
CA GLU A 287 7.24 -21.16 24.61
C GLU A 287 7.94 -22.24 23.78
N GLN A 288 7.69 -23.53 24.09
CA GLN A 288 8.20 -24.67 23.31
C GLN A 288 7.71 -24.66 21.86
N LEU A 289 6.43 -24.34 21.64
CA LEU A 289 5.88 -24.24 20.29
C LEU A 289 6.53 -23.09 19.51
N LEU A 290 6.73 -21.92 20.13
CA LEU A 290 7.41 -20.79 19.51
C LEU A 290 8.89 -21.08 19.19
N ASP A 291 9.59 -21.83 20.04
CA ASP A 291 10.97 -22.26 19.78
C ASP A 291 11.04 -23.22 18.58
N ALA A 292 10.14 -24.22 18.51
CA ALA A 292 10.07 -25.13 17.37
C ALA A 292 9.72 -24.41 16.05
N MET A 293 8.89 -23.37 16.12
CA MET A 293 8.59 -22.50 14.98
C MET A 293 9.83 -21.72 14.51
N ASP A 294 10.64 -21.22 15.45
CA ASP A 294 11.87 -20.47 15.14
C ASP A 294 12.93 -21.40 14.49
N GLU A 295 13.13 -22.60 15.04
CA GLU A 295 14.00 -23.63 14.44
C GLU A 295 13.53 -24.03 13.03
N GLY A 296 12.21 -24.16 12.82
CA GLY A 296 11.63 -24.44 11.50
C GLY A 296 11.92 -23.33 10.48
N LEU A 297 11.87 -22.05 10.90
CA LEU A 297 12.22 -20.92 10.04
C LEU A 297 13.72 -20.90 9.70
N ASP A 298 14.59 -21.17 10.67
CA ASP A 298 16.03 -21.29 10.45
C ASP A 298 16.38 -22.43 9.49
N HIS A 299 15.74 -23.59 9.65
CA HIS A 299 15.88 -24.72 8.73
C HIS A 299 15.40 -24.37 7.33
N THR A 300 14.27 -23.68 7.19
CA THR A 300 13.75 -23.20 5.89
C THR A 300 14.74 -22.25 5.22
N MET A 301 15.31 -21.32 5.98
CA MET A 301 16.31 -20.36 5.47
C MET A 301 17.58 -21.05 4.98
N CYS A 302 18.02 -22.10 5.68
CA CYS A 302 19.15 -22.94 5.29
C CYS A 302 18.84 -23.76 4.03
N SER A 303 17.70 -24.46 4.04
CA SER A 303 17.23 -25.34 2.96
C SER A 303 17.03 -24.59 1.64
N LEU A 304 16.48 -23.38 1.71
CA LEU A 304 16.31 -22.50 0.56
C LEU A 304 17.57 -21.67 0.22
N ARG A 305 18.69 -21.87 0.94
CA ARG A 305 19.97 -21.17 0.75
C ARG A 305 19.83 -19.64 0.74
N LEU A 306 18.97 -19.10 1.60
CA LEU A 306 18.67 -17.67 1.72
C LEU A 306 19.63 -16.95 2.68
N GLY A 307 20.31 -17.70 3.55
CA GLY A 307 21.32 -17.21 4.50
C GLY A 307 22.58 -18.07 4.53
N LYS A 308 23.59 -17.63 5.28
CA LYS A 308 24.70 -18.51 5.67
C LYS A 308 24.17 -19.43 6.77
N SER A 309 24.48 -20.73 6.67
CA SER A 309 24.23 -21.69 7.74
C SER A 309 24.78 -21.13 9.06
N PRO A 310 24.09 -21.29 10.20
CA PRO A 310 24.75 -21.24 11.50
C PRO A 310 26.00 -22.12 11.41
N ARG A 311 27.13 -21.65 11.94
CA ARG A 311 28.37 -22.44 12.04
C ARG A 311 28.12 -23.61 12.98
N ALA A 312 27.53 -24.69 12.48
CA ALA A 312 27.57 -26.01 13.05
C ALA A 312 28.45 -26.90 12.14
N PRO A 313 29.21 -27.86 12.70
CA PRO A 313 30.11 -28.70 11.91
C PRO A 313 29.35 -29.45 10.83
N ALA A 314 30.00 -29.59 9.67
CA ALA A 314 29.44 -30.07 8.40
C ALA A 314 28.97 -31.55 8.39
N SER A 315 28.74 -32.17 9.55
CA SER A 315 28.40 -33.60 9.66
C SER A 315 26.92 -33.92 9.84
N ASP A 316 26.04 -33.01 10.30
CA ASP A 316 24.69 -33.43 10.74
C ASP A 316 23.47 -32.65 10.19
N LEU A 317 23.64 -31.63 9.36
CA LEU A 317 22.49 -30.86 8.84
C LEU A 317 21.74 -31.54 7.68
N GLU A 318 22.40 -32.39 6.87
CA GLU A 318 21.71 -33.19 5.83
C GLU A 318 21.01 -34.44 6.40
N ALA A 319 21.40 -34.90 7.59
CA ALA A 319 20.74 -36.01 8.29
C ALA A 319 19.52 -35.56 9.12
N ASN A 320 19.51 -34.30 9.59
CA ASN A 320 18.42 -33.72 10.40
C ASN A 320 17.29 -33.02 9.62
N GLY A 321 17.36 -32.93 8.29
CA GLY A 321 16.30 -32.25 7.50
C GLY A 321 14.92 -32.87 7.65
N ASN A 322 14.84 -34.20 7.76
CA ASN A 322 13.58 -34.92 8.05
C ASN A 322 13.10 -34.74 9.50
N ASN A 323 13.96 -34.26 10.41
CA ASN A 323 13.64 -34.14 11.83
C ASN A 323 12.98 -32.79 12.15
N ALA A 324 13.30 -31.69 11.47
CA ALA A 324 12.73 -30.38 11.78
C ALA A 324 11.21 -30.30 11.53
N ALA A 325 10.74 -30.78 10.36
CA ALA A 325 9.30 -30.83 10.05
C ALA A 325 8.54 -31.75 11.02
N ARG A 326 9.10 -32.93 11.31
CA ARG A 326 8.52 -33.89 12.27
C ARG A 326 8.50 -33.35 13.69
N HIS A 327 9.59 -32.72 14.13
CA HIS A 327 9.69 -32.11 15.45
C HIS A 327 8.63 -31.01 15.64
N LEU A 328 8.44 -30.14 14.64
CA LEU A 328 7.38 -29.13 14.69
C LEU A 328 5.97 -29.76 14.70
N GLU A 329 5.75 -30.82 13.92
CA GLU A 329 4.48 -31.56 13.91
C GLU A 329 4.17 -32.24 15.26
N GLU A 330 5.17 -32.91 15.85
CA GLU A 330 5.09 -33.51 17.18
C GLU A 330 4.84 -32.45 18.27
N THR A 331 5.49 -31.29 18.16
CA THR A 331 5.32 -30.19 19.13
C THR A 331 3.94 -29.54 19.03
N ILE A 332 3.37 -29.43 17.82
CA ILE A 332 1.96 -29.02 17.62
C ILE A 332 1.03 -30.03 18.30
N GLY A 333 1.26 -31.33 18.11
CA GLY A 333 0.50 -32.40 18.78
C GLY A 333 0.60 -32.32 20.31
N TYR A 334 1.81 -32.10 20.82
CA TYR A 334 2.08 -31.90 22.25
C TYR A 334 1.31 -30.70 22.81
N PHE A 335 1.36 -29.54 22.15
CA PHE A 335 0.60 -28.35 22.56
C PHE A 335 -0.91 -28.61 22.60
N LEU A 336 -1.45 -29.28 21.58
CA LEU A 336 -2.87 -29.67 21.52
C LEU A 336 -3.29 -30.61 22.65
N SER A 337 -2.39 -31.48 23.12
CA SER A 337 -2.65 -32.37 24.26
C SER A 337 -2.57 -31.65 25.60
N GLN A 338 -1.54 -30.81 25.81
CA GLN A 338 -1.30 -30.12 27.06
C GLN A 338 -2.35 -29.06 27.38
N ARG A 339 -2.92 -28.40 26.35
CA ARG A 339 -3.98 -27.39 26.56
C ARG A 339 -5.28 -27.96 27.12
N GLN A 340 -5.55 -29.27 26.99
CA GLN A 340 -6.83 -29.87 27.38
C GLN A 340 -7.07 -29.84 28.90
N GLY A 341 -6.02 -30.11 29.69
CA GLY A 341 -6.09 -30.14 31.15
C GLY A 341 -6.48 -28.79 31.75
N PRO A 342 -5.68 -27.72 31.51
CA PRO A 342 -5.96 -26.39 32.04
C PRO A 342 -7.34 -25.84 31.62
N LEU A 343 -7.74 -26.12 30.38
CA LEU A 343 -9.02 -25.66 29.85
C LEU A 343 -10.21 -26.34 30.56
N LYS A 344 -10.16 -27.65 30.80
CA LYS A 344 -11.19 -28.37 31.57
C LYS A 344 -11.26 -27.88 33.02
N THR A 345 -10.11 -27.68 33.68
CA THR A 345 -10.09 -27.13 35.04
C THR A 345 -10.71 -25.73 35.11
N TRP A 346 -10.45 -24.89 34.11
CA TRP A 346 -11.05 -23.56 34.02
C TRP A 346 -12.56 -23.60 33.76
N LEU A 347 -13.04 -24.51 32.91
CA LEU A 347 -14.47 -24.76 32.70
C LEU A 347 -15.16 -25.23 33.99
N ALA A 348 -14.51 -26.10 34.77
CA ALA A 348 -15.00 -26.56 36.07
C ALA A 348 -15.13 -25.40 37.08
N TRP A 349 -14.15 -24.49 37.13
CA TRP A 349 -14.20 -23.31 38.00
C TRP A 349 -15.32 -22.35 37.64
N LYS A 350 -15.57 -22.16 36.34
CA LYS A 350 -16.65 -21.29 35.83
C LYS A 350 -18.03 -21.97 35.82
N GLY A 351 -18.13 -23.22 36.29
CA GLY A 351 -19.38 -23.97 36.38
C GLY A 351 -19.97 -24.37 35.03
N MET A 352 -19.17 -24.42 33.96
CA MET A 352 -19.61 -24.73 32.59
C MET A 352 -19.47 -26.21 32.23
N ASP A 353 -19.01 -27.05 33.16
CA ASP A 353 -18.69 -28.48 32.96
C ASP A 353 -19.88 -29.45 33.04
N GLN A 354 -21.11 -28.97 33.27
CA GLN A 354 -22.26 -29.88 33.42
C GLN A 354 -22.65 -30.53 32.09
N PRO A 355 -22.56 -31.87 31.97
CA PRO A 355 -23.03 -32.57 30.78
C PRO A 355 -24.56 -32.51 30.76
N SER A 356 -25.13 -32.08 29.63
CA SER A 356 -26.55 -32.24 29.30
C SER A 356 -26.89 -33.72 29.02
N HIS A 357 -26.53 -34.63 29.93
CA HIS A 357 -26.92 -36.02 29.91
C HIS A 357 -27.98 -36.30 30.96
N SER A 358 -29.23 -35.95 30.62
CA SER A 358 -30.38 -36.77 30.95
C SER A 358 -31.50 -36.50 29.95
N GLU A 359 -31.87 -37.51 29.18
CA GLU A 359 -33.07 -37.55 28.32
C GLU A 359 -34.40 -37.47 29.11
N SER A 360 -34.39 -36.90 30.32
CA SER A 360 -35.60 -36.64 31.07
C SER A 360 -35.65 -35.16 31.46
N LEU A 361 -36.82 -34.59 31.22
CA LEU A 361 -37.27 -33.23 31.48
C LEU A 361 -36.93 -32.16 30.43
N LYS A 362 -38.00 -31.84 29.68
CA LYS A 362 -38.40 -30.50 29.22
C LYS A 362 -38.53 -29.49 30.38
N SER A 363 -37.58 -29.44 31.31
CA SER A 363 -37.45 -28.35 32.27
C SER A 363 -36.15 -27.64 31.96
N SER A 364 -36.30 -26.52 31.25
CA SER A 364 -35.30 -25.48 31.12
C SER A 364 -34.82 -25.07 32.52
N VAL A 365 -33.79 -25.71 33.06
CA VAL A 365 -32.98 -25.12 34.13
C VAL A 365 -32.15 -24.06 33.44
N LYS A 366 -32.72 -22.85 33.35
CA LYS A 366 -31.98 -21.66 32.95
C LYS A 366 -30.78 -21.53 33.90
N PRO A 367 -29.58 -21.16 33.41
CA PRO A 367 -28.48 -20.81 34.30
C PRO A 367 -28.97 -19.80 35.35
N ALA A 368 -28.54 -19.96 36.61
CA ALA A 368 -29.01 -19.15 37.73
C ALA A 368 -28.83 -17.63 37.50
N ASP A 369 -27.87 -17.27 36.64
CA ASP A 369 -27.78 -15.95 36.00
C ASP A 369 -27.34 -16.09 34.52
N PRO A 370 -28.21 -15.81 33.53
CA PRO A 370 -27.84 -15.89 32.12
C PRO A 370 -26.77 -14.87 31.71
N GLN A 371 -26.57 -13.80 32.48
CA GLN A 371 -25.58 -12.77 32.15
C GLN A 371 -24.15 -13.25 32.48
N LEU A 372 -23.94 -13.87 33.64
CA LEU A 372 -22.65 -14.43 34.06
C LEU A 372 -22.20 -15.59 33.16
N HIS A 373 -23.14 -16.42 32.70
CA HIS A 373 -22.81 -17.52 31.78
C HIS A 373 -22.28 -17.01 30.43
N GLU A 374 -22.89 -15.96 29.90
CA GLU A 374 -22.44 -15.33 28.65
C GLU A 374 -21.06 -14.67 28.82
N GLU A 375 -20.80 -14.00 29.94
CA GLU A 375 -19.50 -13.40 30.23
C GLU A 375 -18.39 -14.46 30.29
N HIS A 376 -18.62 -15.57 30.99
CA HIS A 376 -17.66 -16.69 31.03
C HIS A 376 -17.45 -17.32 29.65
N GLN A 377 -18.48 -17.38 28.81
CA GLN A 377 -18.35 -17.91 27.45
C GLN A 377 -17.52 -16.99 26.53
N LEU A 378 -17.68 -15.69 26.66
CA LEU A 378 -16.89 -14.70 25.92
C LEU A 378 -15.41 -14.71 26.35
N GLN A 379 -15.16 -14.86 27.66
CA GLN A 379 -13.82 -15.09 28.20
C GLN A 379 -13.16 -16.34 27.59
N LEU A 380 -13.92 -17.45 27.51
CA LEU A 380 -13.45 -18.68 26.87
C LEU A 380 -13.09 -18.46 25.39
N TYR A 381 -13.86 -17.66 24.65
CA TYR A 381 -13.59 -17.42 23.23
C TYR A 381 -12.31 -16.65 22.98
N ILE A 382 -11.97 -15.67 23.82
CA ILE A 382 -10.71 -14.93 23.73
C ILE A 382 -9.51 -15.88 23.94
N LEU A 383 -9.60 -16.76 24.94
CA LEU A 383 -8.56 -17.76 25.20
C LEU A 383 -8.40 -18.74 24.04
N LEU A 384 -9.51 -19.18 23.45
CA LEU A 384 -9.51 -20.09 22.31
C LEU A 384 -8.98 -19.44 21.04
N ASP A 385 -9.30 -18.16 20.79
CA ASP A 385 -8.76 -17.37 19.68
C ASP A 385 -7.24 -17.25 19.77
N MET A 386 -6.72 -16.99 20.97
CA MET A 386 -5.28 -16.95 21.25
C MET A 386 -4.60 -18.29 20.91
N HIS A 387 -5.11 -19.39 21.45
CA HIS A 387 -4.57 -20.72 21.16
C HIS A 387 -4.67 -21.09 19.67
N TYR A 388 -5.78 -20.76 19.03
CA TYR A 388 -6.01 -21.01 17.61
C TYR A 388 -4.99 -20.27 16.74
N SER A 389 -4.74 -18.99 17.02
CA SER A 389 -3.77 -18.16 16.30
C SER A 389 -2.35 -18.73 16.36
N PHE A 390 -1.92 -19.27 17.51
CA PHE A 390 -0.63 -19.98 17.64
C PHE A 390 -0.57 -21.22 16.75
N ILE A 391 -1.60 -22.06 16.80
CA ILE A 391 -1.65 -23.32 16.06
C ILE A 391 -1.66 -23.07 14.55
N GLU A 392 -2.46 -22.12 14.06
CA GLU A 392 -2.52 -21.81 12.64
C GLU A 392 -1.20 -21.22 12.10
N CYS A 393 -0.50 -20.43 12.92
CA CYS A 393 0.83 -19.94 12.56
C CYS A 393 1.84 -21.09 12.50
N ALA A 394 1.85 -21.98 13.50
CA ALA A 394 2.71 -23.16 13.53
C ALA A 394 2.46 -24.08 12.32
N ARG A 395 1.20 -24.33 11.96
CA ARG A 395 0.83 -25.10 10.75
C ARG A 395 1.26 -24.41 9.46
N SER A 396 1.11 -23.09 9.37
CA SER A 396 1.55 -22.33 8.20
C SER A 396 3.06 -22.37 8.02
N ILE A 397 3.83 -22.34 9.12
CA ILE A 397 5.29 -22.52 9.10
C ILE A 397 5.64 -23.98 8.75
N LEU A 398 4.96 -24.96 9.33
CA LEU A 398 5.15 -26.39 8.99
C LEU A 398 4.98 -26.65 7.50
N ASN A 399 3.93 -26.09 6.88
CA ASN A 399 3.72 -26.19 5.43
C ASN A 399 4.87 -25.58 4.61
N LEU A 400 5.47 -24.48 5.09
CA LEU A 400 6.63 -23.87 4.46
C LEU A 400 7.90 -24.74 4.62
N VAL A 401 8.10 -25.32 5.80
CA VAL A 401 9.21 -26.23 6.11
C VAL A 401 9.13 -27.47 5.22
N GLN A 402 7.98 -28.14 5.18
CA GLN A 402 7.73 -29.30 4.33
C GLN A 402 7.96 -28.99 2.84
N TYR A 403 7.57 -27.79 2.39
CA TYR A 403 7.85 -27.34 1.03
C TYR A 403 9.34 -27.14 0.78
N ALA A 404 10.09 -26.58 1.74
CA ALA A 404 11.53 -26.43 1.63
C ALA A 404 12.26 -27.79 1.54
N ASP A 405 11.85 -28.76 2.36
CA ASP A 405 12.36 -30.13 2.34
C ASP A 405 12.07 -30.83 1.02
N ALA A 406 10.85 -30.69 0.50
CA ALA A 406 10.47 -31.20 -0.81
C ALA A 406 11.34 -30.62 -1.94
N LYS A 407 11.72 -29.33 -1.85
CA LYS A 407 12.59 -28.72 -2.87
C LYS A 407 14.06 -29.10 -2.75
N MET A 408 14.51 -29.48 -1.56
CA MET A 408 15.82 -30.11 -1.39
C MET A 408 15.85 -31.53 -1.97
N SER A 409 14.83 -32.34 -1.66
CA SER A 409 14.72 -33.74 -2.15
C SER A 409 14.53 -33.82 -3.67
N ASP A 410 13.74 -32.91 -4.26
CA ASP A 410 13.58 -32.72 -5.71
C ASP A 410 14.90 -32.37 -6.43
N GLY A 411 15.95 -31.99 -5.69
CA GLY A 411 17.24 -31.55 -6.23
C GLY A 411 17.20 -30.17 -6.91
N THR A 412 16.11 -29.41 -6.72
CA THR A 412 15.95 -28.06 -7.29
C THR A 412 17.00 -27.10 -6.74
N MET A 413 17.37 -27.25 -5.46
CA MET A 413 18.35 -26.39 -4.77
C MET A 413 19.82 -26.76 -5.02
N LYS A 414 20.12 -27.85 -5.77
CA LYS A 414 21.50 -28.34 -5.97
C LYS A 414 22.37 -27.40 -6.82
N LYS A 415 21.84 -26.85 -7.92
CA LYS A 415 22.58 -26.00 -8.87
C LYS A 415 21.73 -24.82 -9.37
N LYS A 416 22.34 -23.66 -9.61
CA LYS A 416 21.68 -22.52 -10.26
C LYS A 416 21.38 -22.85 -11.72
N ARG A 417 20.15 -22.63 -12.16
CA ARG A 417 19.68 -22.86 -13.54
C ARG A 417 19.49 -21.52 -14.25
N PHE A 418 19.69 -21.51 -15.56
CA PHE A 418 19.35 -20.35 -16.37
C PHE A 418 17.87 -20.39 -16.70
N ILE A 419 17.13 -19.35 -16.32
CA ILE A 419 15.68 -19.33 -16.40
C ILE A 419 15.28 -18.17 -17.30
N ILE A 420 14.48 -18.47 -18.33
CA ILE A 420 14.01 -17.53 -19.33
C ILE A 420 12.49 -17.34 -19.15
N PRO A 421 11.95 -16.11 -19.28
CA PRO A 421 10.52 -15.87 -19.24
C PRO A 421 9.80 -16.63 -20.37
N THR A 422 8.61 -17.17 -20.06
CA THR A 422 7.82 -17.91 -21.06
C THR A 422 7.24 -16.94 -22.11
N TRP A 423 7.12 -17.33 -23.38
CA TRP A 423 6.50 -16.50 -24.43
C TRP A 423 5.11 -15.96 -24.04
N LYS A 424 4.31 -16.76 -23.33
CA LYS A 424 3.01 -16.34 -22.77
C LYS A 424 3.14 -15.14 -21.82
N GLN A 425 4.18 -15.10 -20.98
CA GLN A 425 4.44 -13.97 -20.09
C GLN A 425 4.92 -12.74 -20.86
N MET A 426 5.75 -12.92 -21.90
CA MET A 426 6.18 -11.83 -22.78
C MET A 426 5.01 -11.20 -23.52
N LYS A 427 4.11 -12.02 -24.10
CA LYS A 427 2.88 -11.54 -24.74
C LYS A 427 2.00 -10.79 -23.73
N LYS A 428 1.80 -11.36 -22.53
CA LYS A 428 1.02 -10.70 -21.46
C LYS A 428 1.63 -9.35 -21.07
N TRP A 429 2.95 -9.27 -20.93
CA TRP A 429 3.65 -8.03 -20.62
C TRP A 429 3.49 -6.97 -21.71
N PHE A 430 3.62 -7.35 -22.99
CA PHE A 430 3.43 -6.43 -24.10
C PHE A 430 2.02 -5.80 -24.08
N TRP A 431 0.98 -6.62 -23.95
CA TRP A 431 -0.40 -6.11 -23.86
C TRP A 431 -0.66 -5.34 -22.57
N ALA A 432 -0.04 -5.72 -21.45
CA ALA A 432 -0.14 -4.98 -20.19
C ALA A 432 0.54 -3.60 -20.25
N SER A 433 1.64 -3.47 -21.00
CA SER A 433 2.32 -2.19 -21.26
C SER A 433 1.44 -1.21 -22.05
N LEU A 434 0.53 -1.72 -22.89
CA LEU A 434 -0.44 -0.95 -23.66
C LEU A 434 -1.78 -0.71 -22.93
N SER A 435 -2.16 -1.58 -21.99
CA SER A 435 -3.38 -1.41 -21.18
C SER A 435 -3.21 -0.34 -20.10
N ARG A 436 -4.29 0.03 -19.39
CA ARG A 436 -4.23 0.79 -18.12
C ARG A 436 -3.95 -0.12 -16.93
N GLU A 437 -4.37 -1.39 -17.02
CA GLU A 437 -4.25 -2.38 -15.96
C GLU A 437 -2.87 -3.05 -15.96
N ASP A 438 -2.06 -2.76 -14.93
CA ASP A 438 -1.24 -3.81 -14.32
C ASP A 438 -1.94 -4.23 -13.03
N GLY A 439 -2.56 -5.41 -13.04
CA GLY A 439 -3.22 -5.98 -11.86
C GLY A 439 -2.27 -6.40 -10.72
N GLU A 440 -1.05 -5.86 -10.66
CA GLU A 440 -0.05 -6.16 -9.62
C GLU A 440 0.57 -4.86 -9.07
N LEU A 441 1.00 -4.93 -7.80
CA LEU A 441 1.37 -3.87 -6.84
C LEU A 441 2.58 -2.97 -7.22
N ASP A 442 2.80 -2.66 -8.49
CA ASP A 442 3.90 -1.80 -8.98
C ASP A 442 3.82 -0.34 -8.50
N TYR A 443 2.77 0.01 -7.75
CA TYR A 443 2.50 1.37 -7.30
C TYR A 443 3.35 1.81 -6.10
N GLN A 444 3.89 0.89 -5.31
CA GLN A 444 4.58 1.18 -4.04
C GLN A 444 5.89 1.97 -4.22
N LYS A 445 6.68 1.68 -5.28
CA LYS A 445 7.95 2.38 -5.54
C LYS A 445 7.78 3.71 -6.28
N TYR A 446 6.75 3.84 -7.11
CA TYR A 446 6.55 5.01 -7.96
C TYR A 446 5.65 6.08 -7.33
N GLY A 447 4.76 5.72 -6.40
CA GLY A 447 3.83 6.66 -5.75
C GLY A 447 4.52 7.84 -5.06
N LYS A 448 5.70 7.62 -4.45
CA LYS A 448 6.52 8.67 -3.83
C LYS A 448 7.23 9.58 -4.83
N ARG A 449 7.53 9.09 -6.04
CA ARG A 449 8.34 9.81 -7.05
C ARG A 449 7.48 10.57 -8.08
N SER A 450 6.31 10.03 -8.43
CA SER A 450 5.43 10.61 -9.46
C SER A 450 4.26 11.44 -8.89
N GLY A 451 4.00 11.33 -7.58
CA GLY A 451 2.89 12.05 -6.94
C GLY A 451 1.54 11.45 -7.31
N THR A 452 1.06 10.58 -6.44
CA THR A 452 -0.32 10.03 -6.38
C THR A 452 -0.64 8.95 -7.40
N VAL A 453 -1.19 7.85 -6.92
CA VAL A 453 -1.75 6.76 -7.73
C VAL A 453 -3.24 6.77 -7.46
N ARG A 454 -4.05 7.03 -8.48
CA ARG A 454 -5.51 6.95 -8.37
C ARG A 454 -5.95 5.56 -8.77
N VAL A 455 -6.58 4.86 -7.85
CA VAL A 455 -7.31 3.63 -8.17
C VAL A 455 -8.70 4.03 -8.62
N TYR A 456 -9.03 3.79 -9.88
CA TYR A 456 -10.38 3.99 -10.38
C TYR A 456 -11.26 2.82 -9.95
N LEU A 457 -12.40 3.12 -9.34
CA LEU A 457 -13.32 2.10 -8.86
C LEU A 457 -13.92 1.27 -10.02
N ASP A 458 -14.17 1.94 -11.15
CA ASP A 458 -14.72 1.32 -12.36
C ASP A 458 -13.75 0.28 -12.95
N ASP A 459 -12.44 0.54 -12.88
CA ASP A 459 -11.39 -0.41 -13.28
C ASP A 459 -11.35 -1.66 -12.36
N VAL A 460 -11.97 -1.62 -11.18
CA VAL A 460 -11.99 -2.76 -10.24
C VAL A 460 -13.23 -3.61 -10.39
N LEU A 461 -14.37 -2.96 -10.52
CA LEU A 461 -15.64 -3.67 -10.54
C LEU A 461 -15.86 -4.35 -11.89
N GLN A 462 -15.33 -3.80 -13.00
CA GLN A 462 -15.48 -4.31 -14.38
C GLN A 462 -16.95 -4.59 -14.81
N THR A 463 -17.91 -4.24 -13.96
CA THR A 463 -19.36 -4.50 -14.04
C THR A 463 -20.16 -3.21 -14.04
N GLY A 464 -19.50 -2.05 -14.09
CA GLY A 464 -20.16 -0.75 -14.14
C GLY A 464 -21.05 -0.68 -15.37
N MET A 465 -22.33 -1.01 -15.20
CA MET A 465 -23.36 -0.63 -16.15
C MET A 465 -23.35 0.90 -16.14
N ASP A 466 -23.02 1.49 -17.29
CA ASP A 466 -23.09 2.94 -17.47
C ASP A 466 -24.53 3.36 -17.17
N ALA A 467 -24.72 4.13 -16.10
CA ALA A 467 -26.06 4.52 -15.66
C ALA A 467 -26.77 5.40 -16.71
N GLU A 468 -26.01 6.02 -17.62
CA GLU A 468 -26.53 6.91 -18.65
C GLU A 468 -26.76 6.19 -20.00
N HIS A 469 -26.15 5.02 -20.23
CA HIS A 469 -26.18 4.36 -21.53
C HIS A 469 -26.32 2.83 -21.42
N LEU A 470 -27.29 2.28 -22.15
CA LEU A 470 -27.43 0.84 -22.34
C LEU A 470 -26.32 0.29 -23.25
N PRO A 471 -26.02 -1.03 -23.19
CA PRO A 471 -25.04 -1.64 -24.08
C PRO A 471 -25.41 -1.43 -25.56
N PRO A 472 -24.43 -1.11 -26.43
CA PRO A 472 -24.71 -0.72 -27.80
C PRO A 472 -25.27 -1.90 -28.61
N ALA A 473 -26.50 -1.74 -29.10
CA ALA A 473 -27.19 -2.71 -29.96
C ALA A 473 -26.77 -2.54 -31.41
N ASN A 474 -26.68 -1.30 -31.89
CA ASN A 474 -26.43 -0.99 -33.30
C ASN A 474 -24.93 -0.77 -33.63
N THR A 475 -24.56 -0.95 -34.89
CA THR A 475 -23.19 -0.67 -35.38
C THR A 475 -22.82 0.81 -35.23
N TRP A 476 -23.79 1.72 -35.39
CA TRP A 476 -23.60 3.15 -35.11
C TRP A 476 -23.32 3.42 -33.63
N GLU A 477 -24.06 2.79 -32.71
CA GLU A 477 -23.84 2.92 -31.26
C GLU A 477 -22.46 2.38 -30.85
N LYS A 478 -22.02 1.26 -31.46
CA LYS A 478 -20.66 0.72 -31.26
C LYS A 478 -19.57 1.67 -31.78
N PHE A 479 -19.83 2.41 -32.85
CA PHE A 479 -18.89 3.41 -33.36
C PHE A 479 -18.89 4.68 -32.50
N SER A 480 -20.06 5.19 -32.13
CA SER A 480 -20.19 6.39 -31.29
C SER A 480 -19.62 6.17 -29.89
N ASP A 481 -19.75 4.97 -29.31
CA ASP A 481 -19.16 4.65 -28.02
C ASP A 481 -17.61 4.64 -28.09
N LYS A 482 -17.03 4.18 -29.21
CA LYS A 482 -15.59 4.34 -29.48
C LYS A 482 -15.19 5.80 -29.65
N LEU A 483 -16.01 6.61 -30.32
CA LEU A 483 -15.75 8.05 -30.47
C LEU A 483 -15.83 8.78 -29.11
N ARG A 484 -16.76 8.38 -28.23
CA ARG A 484 -16.90 8.88 -26.87
C ARG A 484 -15.64 8.67 -26.03
N THR A 485 -14.95 7.55 -26.26
CA THR A 485 -13.66 7.24 -25.61
C THR A 485 -12.60 8.32 -25.90
N ILE A 486 -12.63 8.94 -27.09
CA ILE A 486 -11.71 10.04 -27.44
C ILE A 486 -12.04 11.29 -26.62
N GLY A 487 -13.32 11.65 -26.52
CA GLY A 487 -13.75 12.78 -25.68
C GLY A 487 -13.38 12.58 -24.21
N HIS A 488 -13.56 11.36 -23.69
CA HIS A 488 -13.15 10.99 -22.34
C HIS A 488 -11.62 11.07 -22.14
N LEU A 489 -10.82 10.72 -23.16
CA LEU A 489 -9.36 10.86 -23.12
C LEU A 489 -8.92 12.33 -22.99
N PHE A 490 -9.50 13.24 -23.77
CA PHE A 490 -9.16 14.67 -23.70
C PHE A 490 -9.69 15.33 -22.43
N GLY A 491 -10.87 14.93 -21.95
CA GLY A 491 -11.49 15.42 -20.72
C GLY A 491 -10.96 14.77 -19.43
N SER A 492 -10.07 13.78 -19.55
CA SER A 492 -9.56 13.03 -18.41
C SER A 492 -8.76 13.93 -17.45
N PRO A 493 -8.74 13.63 -16.14
CA PRO A 493 -7.94 14.39 -15.19
C PRO A 493 -6.43 14.36 -15.51
N GLU A 494 -5.95 13.29 -16.14
CA GLU A 494 -4.56 13.15 -16.62
C GLU A 494 -4.27 14.07 -17.82
N SER A 495 -5.22 14.18 -18.76
CA SER A 495 -5.12 15.12 -19.89
C SER A 495 -5.10 16.57 -19.41
N LEU A 496 -6.00 16.93 -18.48
CA LEU A 496 -6.03 18.26 -17.88
C LEU A 496 -4.72 18.59 -17.13
N PHE A 497 -4.13 17.60 -16.45
CA PHE A 497 -2.82 17.76 -15.84
C PHE A 497 -1.74 18.04 -16.88
N GLY A 498 -1.65 17.22 -17.94
CA GLY A 498 -0.69 17.44 -19.02
C GLY A 498 -0.85 18.80 -19.69
N PHE A 499 -2.10 19.26 -19.83
CA PHE A 499 -2.42 20.53 -20.46
C PHE A 499 -1.90 21.70 -19.61
N ARG A 500 -2.12 21.63 -18.30
CA ARG A 500 -1.59 22.61 -17.34
C ARG A 500 -0.06 22.68 -17.38
N VAL A 501 0.61 21.54 -17.47
CA VAL A 501 2.08 21.49 -17.59
C VAL A 501 2.56 22.09 -18.91
N ALA A 502 1.86 21.83 -20.01
CA ALA A 502 2.17 22.40 -21.33
C ALA A 502 2.02 23.94 -21.32
N VAL A 503 0.93 24.46 -20.75
CA VAL A 503 0.72 25.91 -20.58
C VAL A 503 1.83 26.53 -19.73
N ALA A 504 2.14 25.94 -18.57
CA ALA A 504 3.20 26.43 -17.68
C ALA A 504 4.58 26.40 -18.37
N THR A 505 4.86 25.36 -19.14
CA THR A 505 6.11 25.25 -19.88
C THR A 505 6.20 26.33 -20.97
N MET A 506 5.10 26.58 -21.66
CA MET A 506 5.04 27.57 -22.72
C MET A 506 5.23 29.00 -22.21
N THR A 507 4.93 29.34 -20.94
CA THR A 507 5.18 30.71 -20.46
C THR A 507 6.66 31.09 -20.50
N VAL A 508 7.56 30.11 -20.35
CA VAL A 508 9.01 30.32 -20.50
C VAL A 508 9.48 29.97 -21.91
N ALA A 509 8.97 28.89 -22.51
CA ALA A 509 9.39 28.50 -23.85
C ALA A 509 8.93 29.47 -24.96
N LEU A 510 7.88 30.26 -24.74
CA LEU A 510 7.39 31.25 -25.71
C LEU A 510 8.45 32.28 -26.09
N PHE A 511 9.35 32.63 -25.16
CA PHE A 511 10.48 33.52 -25.45
C PHE A 511 11.42 32.96 -26.53
N ALA A 512 11.47 31.63 -26.73
CA ALA A 512 12.25 31.00 -27.81
C ALA A 512 11.61 31.19 -29.21
N PHE A 513 10.33 31.53 -29.27
CA PHE A 513 9.52 31.60 -30.50
C PHE A 513 9.17 33.03 -30.92
N LEU A 514 9.60 34.04 -30.18
CA LEU A 514 9.36 35.45 -30.45
C LEU A 514 10.61 36.13 -31.03
N ARG A 515 10.43 37.02 -32.01
CA ARG A 515 11.52 37.67 -32.76
C ARG A 515 12.56 38.35 -31.86
N ASN A 516 12.10 39.12 -30.88
CA ASN A 516 12.98 39.96 -30.07
C ASN A 516 13.66 39.20 -28.92
N THR A 517 13.11 38.04 -28.52
CA THR A 517 13.54 37.32 -27.31
C THR A 517 14.12 35.94 -27.58
N GLN A 518 14.04 35.44 -28.82
CA GLN A 518 14.59 34.13 -29.22
C GLN A 518 16.09 34.03 -28.93
N GLN A 519 16.87 35.06 -29.31
CA GLN A 519 18.31 35.08 -29.05
C GLN A 519 18.62 35.13 -27.55
N PHE A 520 17.87 35.92 -26.78
CA PHE A 520 18.00 36.00 -25.33
C PHE A 520 17.73 34.66 -24.65
N TYR A 521 16.69 33.93 -25.06
CA TYR A 521 16.35 32.61 -24.52
C TYR A 521 17.50 31.61 -24.64
N ILE A 522 18.16 31.59 -25.79
CA ILE A 522 19.27 30.68 -26.08
C ILE A 522 20.52 31.11 -25.31
N GLN A 523 20.89 32.39 -25.40
CA GLN A 523 22.08 32.94 -24.76
C GLN A 523 22.06 32.74 -23.24
N GLN A 524 20.91 33.01 -22.61
CA GLN A 524 20.73 32.91 -21.15
C GLN A 524 20.32 31.51 -20.69
N ARG A 525 20.32 30.50 -21.58
CA ARG A 525 20.05 29.09 -21.26
C ARG A 525 18.69 28.87 -20.55
N LEU A 526 17.68 29.68 -20.89
CA LEU A 526 16.33 29.60 -20.31
C LEU A 526 15.62 28.28 -20.61
N ILE A 527 16.16 27.50 -21.56
CA ILE A 527 15.76 26.11 -21.81
C ILE A 527 15.71 25.27 -20.54
N TRP A 528 16.66 25.45 -19.63
CA TRP A 528 16.67 24.72 -18.37
C TRP A 528 15.51 25.10 -17.45
N GLY A 529 15.11 26.37 -17.43
CA GLY A 529 13.89 26.79 -16.73
C GLY A 529 12.65 26.08 -17.27
N SER A 530 12.50 25.99 -18.59
CA SER A 530 11.38 25.29 -19.23
C SER A 530 11.37 23.78 -18.98
N ILE A 531 12.54 23.12 -19.04
CA ILE A 531 12.70 21.70 -18.69
C ILE A 531 12.30 21.49 -17.23
N MET A 532 12.76 22.36 -16.32
CA MET A 532 12.45 22.26 -14.90
C MET A 532 10.96 22.37 -14.63
N ILE A 533 10.20 23.21 -15.34
CA ILE A 533 8.73 23.28 -15.21
C ILE A 533 8.11 21.93 -15.57
N ALA A 534 8.42 21.41 -16.75
CA ALA A 534 7.85 20.17 -17.26
C ALA A 534 8.10 18.97 -16.32
N ILE A 535 9.31 18.85 -15.78
CA ILE A 535 9.66 17.73 -14.88
C ILE A 535 9.24 17.97 -13.42
N SER A 536 9.05 19.23 -12.99
CA SER A 536 8.81 19.57 -11.58
C SER A 536 7.37 19.49 -11.14
N MET A 537 6.43 19.81 -12.03
CA MET A 537 5.01 19.74 -11.74
C MET A 537 4.55 18.30 -11.56
N THR A 538 3.71 18.06 -10.56
CA THR A 538 3.04 16.79 -10.27
C THR A 538 1.53 17.01 -10.19
N GLU A 539 0.76 15.92 -10.12
CA GLU A 539 -0.71 16.00 -10.15
C GLU A 539 -1.29 16.78 -8.97
N THR A 540 -0.73 16.61 -7.77
CA THR A 540 -1.24 17.24 -6.54
C THR A 540 -0.35 18.36 -6.04
N ALA A 541 -0.98 19.37 -5.44
CA ALA A 541 -0.26 20.55 -4.97
C ALA A 541 0.75 20.26 -3.86
N GLY A 542 0.40 19.48 -2.83
CA GLY A 542 1.32 19.15 -1.74
C GLY A 542 2.56 18.40 -2.20
N SER A 543 2.42 17.39 -3.07
CA SER A 543 3.57 16.67 -3.64
C SER A 543 4.40 17.54 -4.59
N GLY A 544 3.75 18.43 -5.34
CA GLY A 544 4.39 19.34 -6.28
C GLY A 544 5.26 20.37 -5.57
N ILE A 545 4.72 21.02 -4.54
CA ILE A 545 5.42 22.02 -3.73
C ILE A 545 6.59 21.38 -2.97
N TYR A 546 6.38 20.21 -2.36
CA TYR A 546 7.47 19.47 -1.72
C TYR A 546 8.58 19.12 -2.71
N GLY A 547 8.23 18.55 -3.87
CA GLY A 547 9.21 18.21 -4.90
C GLY A 547 9.90 19.42 -5.51
N GLN A 548 9.23 20.58 -5.59
CA GLN A 548 9.82 21.85 -6.03
C GLN A 548 10.86 22.34 -5.02
N PHE A 549 10.55 22.30 -3.73
CA PHE A 549 11.49 22.63 -2.66
C PHE A 549 12.73 21.70 -2.67
N GLN A 550 12.52 20.39 -2.81
CA GLN A 550 13.61 19.40 -2.90
C GLN A 550 14.54 19.66 -4.11
N ARG A 551 13.99 20.07 -5.26
CA ARG A 551 14.79 20.43 -6.44
C ARG A 551 15.60 21.69 -6.22
N LEU A 552 15.01 22.72 -5.60
CA LEU A 552 15.71 23.94 -5.25
C LEU A 552 16.88 23.66 -4.30
N LEU A 553 16.63 22.87 -3.25
CA LEU A 553 17.65 22.47 -2.27
C LEU A 553 18.78 21.66 -2.92
N GLY A 554 18.44 20.64 -3.72
CA GLY A 554 19.45 19.83 -4.42
C GLY A 554 20.30 20.64 -5.40
N THR A 555 19.71 21.58 -6.14
CA THR A 555 20.49 22.47 -7.02
C THR A 555 21.39 23.40 -6.22
N ALA A 556 20.92 23.97 -5.10
CA ALA A 556 21.75 24.84 -4.26
C ALA A 556 22.97 24.09 -3.70
N VAL A 557 22.77 22.88 -3.17
CA VAL A 557 23.88 22.02 -2.70
C VAL A 557 24.81 21.65 -3.86
N GLY A 558 24.27 21.29 -5.03
CA GLY A 558 25.07 20.96 -6.21
C GLY A 558 25.93 22.13 -6.71
N VAL A 559 25.44 23.37 -6.62
CA VAL A 559 26.21 24.58 -6.95
C VAL A 559 27.40 24.74 -6.00
N VAL A 560 27.19 24.58 -4.69
CA VAL A 560 28.26 24.69 -3.69
C VAL A 560 29.31 23.60 -3.90
N LEU A 561 28.90 22.35 -4.10
CA LEU A 561 29.82 21.23 -4.37
C LEU A 561 30.60 21.43 -5.67
N SER A 562 29.97 21.98 -6.71
CA SER A 562 30.67 22.30 -7.98
C SER A 562 31.79 23.32 -7.78
N TYR A 563 31.63 24.28 -6.86
CA TYR A 563 32.71 25.20 -6.51
C TYR A 563 33.86 24.50 -5.80
N ILE A 564 33.54 23.64 -4.85
CA ILE A 564 34.54 22.88 -4.11
C ILE A 564 35.34 22.01 -5.09
N ASP A 565 34.66 21.19 -5.90
CA ASP A 565 35.28 20.28 -6.86
C ASP A 565 36.18 21.00 -7.87
N TRP A 566 35.80 22.21 -8.28
CA TRP A 566 36.55 22.98 -9.29
C TRP A 566 37.73 23.74 -8.71
N TYR A 567 37.55 24.44 -7.59
CA TYR A 567 38.55 25.37 -7.06
C TYR A 567 39.56 24.72 -6.11
N ILE A 568 39.23 23.60 -5.45
CA ILE A 568 40.16 22.92 -4.52
C ILE A 568 41.41 22.38 -5.22
N VAL A 569 41.31 22.08 -6.51
CA VAL A 569 42.40 21.57 -7.37
C VAL A 569 42.90 22.62 -8.35
N ASP A 570 42.62 23.90 -8.11
CA ASP A 570 43.00 25.00 -8.98
C ASP A 570 42.60 24.77 -10.45
N ALA A 571 41.38 24.24 -10.67
CA ALA A 571 40.82 23.88 -11.96
C ALA A 571 41.64 22.87 -12.79
N HIS A 572 42.57 22.12 -12.21
CA HIS A 572 43.32 21.08 -12.93
C HIS A 572 42.41 19.90 -13.29
N PRO A 573 42.24 19.56 -14.59
CA PRO A 573 41.22 18.60 -15.04
C PRO A 573 41.31 17.22 -14.35
N ALA A 574 42.53 16.71 -14.15
CA ALA A 574 42.74 15.42 -13.48
C ALA A 574 42.25 15.44 -12.03
N GLY A 575 42.59 16.50 -11.29
CA GLY A 575 42.12 16.71 -9.92
C GLY A 575 40.60 16.87 -9.86
N VAL A 576 40.02 17.64 -10.79
CA VAL A 576 38.57 17.89 -10.83
C VAL A 576 37.81 16.58 -11.02
N ILE A 577 38.27 15.71 -11.91
CA ILE A 577 37.65 14.39 -12.14
C ILE A 577 37.67 13.53 -10.87
N VAL A 578 38.77 13.54 -10.11
CA VAL A 578 38.87 12.79 -8.85
C VAL A 578 37.90 13.34 -7.80
N PHE A 579 37.86 14.66 -7.60
CA PHE A 579 36.96 15.28 -6.62
C PHE A 579 35.49 15.14 -6.99
N VAL A 580 35.13 15.27 -8.27
CA VAL A 580 33.78 14.92 -8.75
C VAL A 580 33.46 13.47 -8.43
N GLY A 581 34.42 12.54 -8.60
CA GLY A 581 34.26 11.15 -8.19
C GLY A 581 33.92 10.99 -6.70
N ILE A 582 34.64 11.68 -5.82
CA ILE A 582 34.37 11.70 -4.37
C ILE A 582 32.98 12.27 -4.07
N THR A 583 32.64 13.40 -4.68
CA THR A 583 31.32 14.05 -4.56
C THR A 583 30.20 13.13 -5.02
N MET A 584 30.41 12.38 -6.11
CA MET A 584 29.44 11.38 -6.58
C MET A 584 29.27 10.25 -5.57
N VAL A 585 30.36 9.72 -4.97
CA VAL A 585 30.28 8.68 -3.93
C VAL A 585 29.51 9.17 -2.70
N LEU A 586 29.83 10.37 -2.20
CA LEU A 586 29.15 10.96 -1.05
C LEU A 586 27.65 11.16 -1.30
N THR A 587 27.31 11.68 -2.48
CA THR A 587 25.91 11.91 -2.85
C THR A 587 25.16 10.59 -3.05
N HIS A 588 25.82 9.55 -3.57
CA HIS A 588 25.25 8.19 -3.68
C HIS A 588 25.04 7.55 -2.31
N TYR A 589 25.94 7.80 -1.34
CA TYR A 589 25.74 7.34 0.03
C TYR A 589 24.45 7.93 0.64
N LEU A 590 24.20 9.24 0.45
CA LEU A 590 22.94 9.87 0.88
C LEU A 590 21.72 9.24 0.19
N TYR A 591 21.83 8.93 -1.12
CA TYR A 591 20.80 8.23 -1.87
C TYR A 591 20.46 6.85 -1.29
N LEU A 592 21.49 6.09 -0.86
CA LEU A 592 21.32 4.76 -0.26
C LEU A 592 20.85 4.82 1.19
N ARG A 593 21.31 5.79 1.97
CA ARG A 593 20.97 5.95 3.39
C ARG A 593 19.56 6.46 3.60
N PHE A 594 19.11 7.40 2.76
CA PHE A 594 17.79 8.02 2.84
C PHE A 594 16.97 7.75 1.57
N PRO A 595 16.55 6.49 1.33
CA PRO A 595 15.83 6.11 0.12
C PRO A 595 14.42 6.74 0.04
N THR A 596 13.94 7.37 1.11
CA THR A 596 12.64 8.06 1.16
C THR A 596 12.64 9.32 0.32
N ASP A 597 13.75 10.05 0.26
CA ASP A 597 13.85 11.36 -0.40
C ASP A 597 14.94 11.39 -1.49
N PRO A 598 14.82 10.56 -2.55
CA PRO A 598 15.88 10.40 -3.55
C PRO A 598 16.05 11.62 -4.47
N VAL A 599 15.14 12.60 -4.42
CA VAL A 599 15.12 13.76 -5.32
C VAL A 599 16.33 14.65 -5.09
N VAL A 600 16.63 15.01 -3.84
CA VAL A 600 17.77 15.89 -3.52
C VAL A 600 19.09 15.30 -4.01
N PRO A 601 19.49 14.07 -3.62
CA PRO A 601 20.75 13.49 -4.11
C PRO A 601 20.82 13.39 -5.62
N THR A 602 19.72 13.00 -6.30
CA THR A 602 19.68 12.88 -7.77
C THR A 602 19.91 14.24 -8.45
N ILE A 603 19.25 15.29 -7.98
CA ILE A 603 19.37 16.63 -8.57
C ILE A 603 20.74 17.23 -8.26
N THR A 604 21.30 17.00 -7.07
CA THR A 604 22.67 17.40 -6.72
C THR A 604 23.67 16.79 -7.68
N MET A 605 23.63 15.46 -7.90
CA MET A 605 24.52 14.78 -8.86
C MET A 605 24.39 15.36 -10.27
N ALA A 606 23.16 15.49 -10.77
CA ALA A 606 22.93 16.04 -12.11
C ALA A 606 23.44 17.48 -12.23
N THR A 607 23.29 18.29 -11.17
CA THR A 607 23.75 19.69 -11.16
C THR A 607 25.27 19.78 -11.19
N VAL A 608 25.97 19.01 -10.35
CA VAL A 608 27.44 18.95 -10.35
C VAL A 608 27.96 18.51 -11.71
N MET A 609 27.39 17.44 -12.27
CA MET A 609 27.86 16.89 -13.54
C MET A 609 27.61 17.82 -14.72
N LEU A 610 26.51 18.59 -14.70
CA LEU A 610 26.26 19.61 -15.72
C LEU A 610 27.23 20.79 -15.59
N ILE A 611 27.39 21.38 -14.40
CA ILE A 611 28.22 22.57 -14.20
C ILE A 611 29.69 22.25 -14.51
N VAL A 612 30.24 21.21 -13.87
CA VAL A 612 31.64 20.82 -14.05
C VAL A 612 31.86 20.25 -15.45
N GLY A 613 30.92 19.48 -15.98
CA GLY A 613 30.96 18.95 -17.34
C GLY A 613 31.06 20.06 -18.40
N TYR A 614 30.27 21.14 -18.28
CA TYR A 614 30.39 22.29 -19.17
C TYR A 614 31.75 22.97 -19.06
N ALA A 615 32.26 23.16 -17.84
CA ALA A 615 33.55 23.81 -17.63
C ALA A 615 34.72 22.97 -18.21
N LEU A 616 34.69 21.65 -18.04
CA LEU A 616 35.66 20.73 -18.64
C LEU A 616 35.54 20.69 -20.17
N GLN A 617 34.32 20.70 -20.71
CA GLN A 617 34.07 20.76 -22.15
C GLN A 617 34.70 22.01 -22.75
N VAL A 618 34.50 23.19 -22.15
CA VAL A 618 35.10 24.43 -22.64
C VAL A 618 36.62 24.35 -22.59
N LYS A 619 37.21 23.82 -21.52
CA LYS A 619 38.67 23.61 -21.45
C LYS A 619 39.19 22.69 -22.55
N LYS A 620 38.42 21.68 -22.98
CA LYS A 620 38.87 20.71 -23.98
C LYS A 620 38.68 21.18 -25.42
N VAL A 621 37.55 21.80 -25.73
CA VAL A 621 37.16 22.17 -27.11
C VAL A 621 37.51 23.63 -27.42
N GLY A 622 37.74 24.46 -26.40
CA GLY A 622 38.02 25.89 -26.54
C GLY A 622 36.74 26.74 -26.60
N ILE A 623 36.89 28.03 -26.26
CA ILE A 623 35.78 28.99 -26.15
C ILE A 623 35.09 29.18 -27.50
N ALA A 624 35.87 29.39 -28.58
CA ALA A 624 35.33 29.66 -29.91
C ALA A 624 34.38 28.57 -30.41
N VAL A 625 34.70 27.29 -30.16
CA VAL A 625 33.84 26.17 -30.57
C VAL A 625 32.66 26.02 -29.59
N SER A 626 32.86 26.26 -28.29
CA SER A 626 31.77 26.18 -27.32
C SER A 626 30.66 27.22 -27.56
N GLU A 627 31.01 28.41 -28.04
CA GLU A 627 30.06 29.49 -28.29
C GLU A 627 29.31 29.35 -29.62
N THR A 628 29.77 28.45 -30.52
CA THR A 628 29.06 28.18 -31.78
C THR A 628 27.60 27.83 -31.54
N ASN A 629 27.29 27.21 -30.39
CA ASN A 629 25.94 26.79 -30.09
C ASN A 629 24.95 27.93 -29.75
N GLY A 630 25.38 29.20 -29.86
CA GLY A 630 24.59 30.39 -29.53
C GLY A 630 24.53 30.70 -28.03
N GLN A 631 25.20 29.91 -27.19
CA GLN A 631 25.30 30.12 -25.75
C GLN A 631 26.58 30.90 -25.43
N GLN A 632 26.46 31.96 -24.63
CA GLN A 632 27.62 32.73 -24.18
C GLN A 632 28.48 31.90 -23.22
N TYR A 633 29.80 32.08 -23.31
CA TYR A 633 30.73 31.53 -22.34
C TYR A 633 30.63 32.27 -21.01
N HIS A 634 30.50 31.50 -19.94
CA HIS A 634 30.57 31.99 -18.57
C HIS A 634 31.55 31.13 -17.79
N ALA A 635 32.45 31.76 -17.06
CA ALA A 635 33.33 31.07 -16.11
C ALA A 635 32.50 30.37 -15.02
N LEU A 636 33.07 29.35 -14.36
CA LEU A 636 32.32 28.50 -13.45
C LEU A 636 31.68 29.26 -12.28
N TYR A 637 32.35 30.26 -11.70
CA TYR A 637 31.79 31.15 -10.67
C TYR A 637 30.56 31.96 -11.12
N VAL A 638 30.37 32.12 -12.43
CA VAL A 638 29.21 32.82 -13.02
C VAL A 638 28.17 31.80 -13.48
N LEU A 639 28.61 30.72 -14.12
CA LEU A 639 27.73 29.68 -14.65
C LEU A 639 26.90 28.99 -13.56
N SER A 640 27.51 28.69 -12.42
CA SER A 640 26.84 28.02 -11.30
C SER A 640 25.65 28.80 -10.74
N PRO A 641 25.74 30.10 -10.41
CA PRO A 641 24.60 30.87 -9.91
C PRO A 641 23.57 31.14 -11.01
N TYR A 642 23.98 31.28 -12.28
CA TYR A 642 23.03 31.32 -13.40
C TYR A 642 22.18 30.04 -13.44
N ARG A 643 22.79 28.87 -13.19
CA ARG A 643 22.03 27.62 -13.10
C ARG A 643 20.99 27.67 -11.99
N LEU A 644 21.37 28.11 -10.79
CA LEU A 644 20.44 28.27 -9.69
C LEU A 644 19.31 29.25 -10.04
N ALA A 645 19.63 30.39 -10.64
CA ALA A 645 18.65 31.40 -11.06
C ALA A 645 17.62 30.83 -12.05
N THR A 646 18.06 30.08 -13.07
CA THR A 646 17.14 29.44 -14.03
C THR A 646 16.22 28.41 -13.37
N VAL A 647 16.72 27.68 -12.36
CA VAL A 647 15.92 26.73 -11.58
C VAL A 647 14.91 27.47 -10.71
N VAL A 648 15.30 28.56 -10.05
CA VAL A 648 14.39 29.40 -9.25
C VAL A 648 13.24 29.94 -10.10
N VAL A 649 13.54 30.43 -11.31
CA VAL A 649 12.50 30.90 -12.26
C VAL A 649 11.58 29.76 -12.66
N GLY A 650 12.12 28.60 -13.05
CA GLY A 650 11.32 27.43 -13.44
C GLY A 650 10.44 26.92 -12.28
N VAL A 651 10.99 26.84 -11.07
CA VAL A 651 10.26 26.43 -9.87
C VAL A 651 9.18 27.46 -9.49
N GLY A 652 9.45 28.75 -9.62
CA GLY A 652 8.47 29.81 -9.35
C GLY A 652 7.27 29.75 -10.29
N VAL A 653 7.51 29.56 -11.60
CA VAL A 653 6.44 29.36 -12.58
C VAL A 653 5.66 28.08 -12.30
N ALA A 654 6.37 26.98 -12.00
CA ALA A 654 5.74 25.71 -11.66
C ALA A 654 4.86 25.84 -10.39
N PHE A 655 5.32 26.58 -9.38
CA PHE A 655 4.56 26.85 -8.16
C PHE A 655 3.27 27.63 -8.46
N PHE A 656 3.34 28.65 -9.31
CA PHE A 656 2.16 29.42 -9.74
C PHE A 656 1.11 28.52 -10.41
N PHE A 657 1.50 27.76 -11.44
CA PHE A 657 0.58 26.86 -12.15
C PHE A 657 0.20 25.60 -11.37
N THR A 658 0.91 25.28 -10.29
CA THR A 658 0.49 24.22 -9.36
C THR A 658 -0.75 24.65 -8.57
N ASN A 659 -0.87 25.94 -8.27
CA ASN A 659 -1.96 26.50 -7.48
C ASN A 659 -3.10 27.09 -8.34
N PHE A 660 -2.79 27.72 -9.47
CA PHE A 660 -3.77 28.35 -10.37
C PHE A 660 -3.99 27.52 -11.65
N PRO A 661 -5.20 27.42 -12.23
CA PRO A 661 -6.49 28.02 -11.82
C PRO A 661 -7.29 27.19 -10.81
N ARG A 662 -7.04 25.87 -10.71
CA ARG A 662 -7.68 24.98 -9.73
C ARG A 662 -6.64 24.09 -9.06
N VAL A 663 -6.55 24.19 -7.75
CA VAL A 663 -5.69 23.31 -6.93
C VAL A 663 -6.30 21.91 -6.89
N VAL A 664 -5.54 20.91 -7.36
CA VAL A 664 -5.83 19.51 -7.03
C VAL A 664 -5.23 19.23 -5.65
N SER A 665 -6.07 19.37 -4.64
CA SER A 665 -5.68 19.24 -3.23
C SER A 665 -5.38 17.80 -2.84
N VAL A 666 -4.31 17.59 -2.08
CA VAL A 666 -3.95 16.29 -1.49
C VAL A 666 -5.03 15.86 -0.49
N ARG A 667 -5.62 16.79 0.25
CA ARG A 667 -6.73 16.55 1.18
C ARG A 667 -7.97 16.01 0.45
N THR A 668 -8.22 16.49 -0.77
CA THR A 668 -9.33 15.99 -1.60
C THR A 668 -9.04 14.59 -2.13
N CYS A 669 -7.78 14.29 -2.47
CA CYS A 669 -7.36 12.95 -2.89
C CYS A 669 -7.48 11.97 -1.72
N LEU A 670 -6.94 12.30 -0.54
CA LEU A 670 -7.06 11.49 0.69
C LEU A 670 -8.51 11.10 0.99
N ARG A 671 -9.45 12.05 0.92
CA ARG A 671 -10.87 11.78 1.12
C ARG A 671 -11.47 10.85 0.05
N LYS A 672 -11.11 11.03 -1.23
CA LYS A 672 -11.60 10.19 -2.34
C LYS A 672 -10.99 8.77 -2.27
N ASP A 673 -9.74 8.66 -1.88
CA ASP A 673 -9.04 7.39 -1.71
C ASP A 673 -9.64 6.62 -0.53
N LEU A 674 -9.90 7.29 0.60
CA LEU A 674 -10.63 6.70 1.72
C LEU A 674 -12.01 6.20 1.29
N SER A 675 -12.78 6.98 0.53
CA SER A 675 -14.07 6.52 0.03
C SER A 675 -13.94 5.30 -0.89
N SER A 676 -12.94 5.28 -1.77
CA SER A 676 -12.71 4.16 -2.69
C SER A 676 -12.27 2.91 -1.92
N PHE A 677 -11.44 3.09 -0.90
CA PHE A 677 -11.01 2.04 0.02
C PHE A 677 -12.19 1.43 0.76
N LEU A 678 -13.10 2.24 1.33
CA LEU A 678 -14.30 1.72 2.01
C LEU A 678 -15.23 0.94 1.07
N TYR A 679 -15.36 1.38 -0.19
CA TYR A 679 -16.17 0.65 -1.17
C TYR A 679 -15.53 -0.70 -1.54
N LEU A 680 -14.23 -0.69 -1.81
CA LEU A 680 -13.49 -1.90 -2.14
C LEU A 680 -13.43 -2.86 -0.94
N LEU A 681 -13.33 -2.34 0.26
CA LEU A 681 -13.44 -3.08 1.51
C LEU A 681 -14.81 -3.77 1.64
N ALA A 682 -15.91 -3.07 1.35
CA ALA A 682 -17.24 -3.68 1.33
C ALA A 682 -17.32 -4.84 0.34
N TYR A 683 -16.78 -4.65 -0.87
CA TYR A 683 -16.70 -5.71 -1.88
C TYR A 683 -15.81 -6.87 -1.42
N TYR A 684 -14.68 -6.58 -0.77
CA TYR A 684 -13.75 -7.58 -0.23
C TYR A 684 -14.40 -8.41 0.88
N SER A 685 -15.07 -7.75 1.83
CA SER A 685 -15.81 -8.41 2.90
C SER A 685 -16.92 -9.28 2.31
N THR A 686 -17.80 -8.75 1.45
CA THR A 686 -18.83 -9.56 0.76
C THR A 686 -18.23 -10.75 0.00
N SER A 687 -17.12 -10.54 -0.75
CA SER A 687 -16.44 -11.61 -1.48
C SER A 687 -15.89 -12.71 -0.55
N THR A 688 -15.50 -12.34 0.67
CA THR A 688 -15.07 -13.27 1.72
C THR A 688 -16.20 -14.19 2.14
N TYR A 689 -17.34 -13.62 2.55
CA TYR A 689 -18.51 -14.41 2.95
C TYR A 689 -19.03 -15.28 1.81
N LYS A 690 -19.12 -14.75 0.58
CA LYS A 690 -19.54 -15.54 -0.59
C LYS A 690 -18.61 -16.70 -0.89
N THR A 691 -17.31 -16.54 -0.67
CA THR A 691 -16.38 -17.67 -0.85
C THR A 691 -16.52 -18.71 0.24
N ALA A 692 -16.71 -18.28 1.49
CA ALA A 692 -17.07 -19.17 2.58
C ALA A 692 -18.30 -20.00 2.20
N SER A 693 -19.41 -19.31 1.90
CA SER A 693 -20.69 -19.93 1.53
C SER A 693 -20.57 -20.86 0.32
N SER A 694 -19.87 -20.43 -0.74
CA SER A 694 -19.71 -21.25 -1.96
C SER A 694 -18.94 -22.55 -1.71
N ARG A 695 -18.02 -22.57 -0.74
CA ARG A 695 -17.25 -23.77 -0.40
C ARG A 695 -18.08 -24.77 0.39
N PHE A 696 -18.84 -24.31 1.38
CA PHE A 696 -19.71 -25.19 2.17
C PHE A 696 -20.84 -25.78 1.33
N LYS A 697 -21.43 -24.98 0.44
CA LYS A 697 -22.42 -25.46 -0.55
C LYS A 697 -21.84 -26.38 -1.63
N LYS A 698 -20.54 -26.71 -1.58
CA LYS A 698 -19.79 -27.47 -2.60
C LYS A 698 -19.87 -26.88 -4.02
N LEU A 699 -20.21 -25.59 -4.14
CA LEU A 699 -20.31 -24.84 -5.40
C LEU A 699 -18.96 -24.26 -5.86
N ALA A 700 -17.94 -24.28 -5.01
CA ALA A 700 -16.63 -23.70 -5.31
C ALA A 700 -15.88 -24.41 -6.45
N GLY A 701 -16.21 -25.69 -6.73
CA GLY A 701 -15.53 -26.52 -7.72
C GLY A 701 -14.09 -26.90 -7.33
N ASP A 702 -13.43 -27.69 -8.18
CA ASP A 702 -12.06 -28.12 -7.95
C ASP A 702 -11.06 -26.96 -8.07
N ARG A 703 -10.13 -26.84 -7.11
CA ARG A 703 -9.06 -25.83 -7.12
C ARG A 703 -8.14 -25.95 -8.34
N ARG A 704 -8.07 -27.14 -8.95
CA ARG A 704 -7.22 -27.43 -10.12
C ARG A 704 -7.83 -26.91 -11.42
N ASP A 705 -9.15 -26.77 -11.47
CA ASP A 705 -9.83 -26.23 -12.63
C ASP A 705 -9.57 -24.72 -12.77
N GLN A 706 -9.46 -24.24 -14.01
CA GLN A 706 -9.18 -22.84 -14.31
C GLN A 706 -10.45 -21.98 -14.29
N GLU A 707 -11.61 -22.59 -14.55
CA GLU A 707 -12.92 -21.91 -14.60
C GLU A 707 -13.75 -22.06 -13.32
N SER A 708 -13.19 -22.72 -12.28
CA SER A 708 -13.91 -22.92 -11.02
C SER A 708 -14.25 -21.60 -10.33
N LEU A 709 -15.47 -21.54 -9.78
CA LEU A 709 -15.99 -20.39 -9.06
C LEU A 709 -15.06 -19.98 -7.90
N GLY A 710 -14.53 -20.96 -7.16
CA GLY A 710 -13.62 -20.71 -6.06
C GLY A 710 -12.32 -20.02 -6.48
N ARG A 711 -11.76 -20.39 -7.64
CA ARG A 711 -10.54 -19.76 -8.17
C ARG A 711 -10.82 -18.37 -8.74
N ALA A 712 -11.97 -18.18 -9.38
CA ALA A 712 -12.41 -16.87 -9.87
C ALA A 712 -12.60 -15.89 -8.71
N LEU A 713 -13.28 -16.31 -7.63
CA LEU A 713 -13.48 -15.53 -6.41
C LEU A 713 -12.17 -15.23 -5.70
N GLU A 714 -11.27 -16.21 -5.57
CA GLU A 714 -9.95 -15.99 -4.97
C GLU A 714 -9.11 -14.99 -5.78
N LYS A 715 -9.13 -15.10 -7.11
CA LYS A 715 -8.44 -14.16 -8.00
C LYS A 715 -8.99 -12.75 -7.87
N ALA A 716 -10.32 -12.60 -7.84
CA ALA A 716 -10.98 -11.31 -7.64
C ALA A 716 -10.59 -10.70 -6.28
N ARG A 717 -10.67 -11.48 -5.20
CA ARG A 717 -10.27 -11.06 -3.85
C ARG A 717 -8.82 -10.60 -3.78
N VAL A 718 -7.89 -11.39 -4.33
CA VAL A 718 -6.45 -11.05 -4.33
C VAL A 718 -6.19 -9.76 -5.13
N GLY A 719 -6.95 -9.54 -6.20
CA GLY A 719 -6.92 -8.30 -6.97
C GLY A 719 -7.41 -7.09 -6.17
N VAL A 720 -8.54 -7.22 -5.48
CA VAL A 720 -9.10 -6.14 -4.64
C VAL A 720 -8.18 -5.82 -3.46
N LEU A 721 -7.72 -6.84 -2.73
CA LEU A 721 -6.75 -6.67 -1.63
C LEU A 721 -5.49 -5.93 -2.09
N ALA A 722 -4.97 -6.26 -3.28
CA ALA A 722 -3.82 -5.57 -3.84
C ALA A 722 -4.11 -4.07 -4.06
N LYS A 723 -5.30 -3.72 -4.56
CA LYS A 723 -5.72 -2.32 -4.77
C LYS A 723 -5.95 -1.59 -3.44
N ASP A 724 -6.53 -2.25 -2.45
CA ASP A 724 -6.73 -1.71 -1.09
C ASP A 724 -5.40 -1.38 -0.40
N ILE A 725 -4.40 -2.26 -0.50
CA ILE A 725 -3.06 -2.00 0.02
C ILE A 725 -2.43 -0.78 -0.68
N VAL A 726 -2.65 -0.60 -1.98
CA VAL A 726 -2.15 0.56 -2.73
C VAL A 726 -2.81 1.86 -2.26
N LEU A 727 -4.14 1.84 -2.09
CA LEU A 727 -4.88 2.98 -1.54
C LEU A 727 -4.40 3.34 -0.14
N LEU A 728 -4.22 2.35 0.74
CA LEU A 728 -3.73 2.56 2.10
C LEU A 728 -2.36 3.25 2.13
N GLN A 729 -1.44 2.81 1.28
CA GLN A 729 -0.12 3.46 1.13
C GLN A 729 -0.23 4.87 0.53
N GLY A 730 -1.10 5.06 -0.46
CA GLY A 730 -1.40 6.35 -1.07
C GLY A 730 -1.94 7.35 -0.04
N MET A 731 -2.86 6.93 0.82
CA MET A 731 -3.41 7.72 1.91
C MET A 731 -2.33 8.14 2.91
N LYS A 732 -1.45 7.22 3.35
CA LYS A 732 -0.31 7.56 4.22
C LYS A 732 0.61 8.62 3.59
N LEU A 733 0.84 8.53 2.28
CA LEU A 733 1.63 9.51 1.55
C LEU A 733 0.91 10.87 1.43
N HIS A 734 -0.41 10.86 1.20
CA HIS A 734 -1.23 12.07 1.17
C HIS A 734 -1.24 12.78 2.52
N THR A 735 -1.32 12.04 3.62
CA THR A 735 -1.22 12.59 4.97
C THR A 735 0.12 13.32 5.17
N ALA A 736 1.24 12.74 4.71
CA ALA A 736 2.55 13.40 4.79
C ALA A 736 2.63 14.68 3.92
N PHE A 737 2.09 14.65 2.69
CA PHE A 737 2.11 15.80 1.80
C PHE A 737 1.07 16.88 2.15
N ALA A 738 0.04 16.56 2.93
CA ALA A 738 -0.96 17.53 3.37
C ALA A 738 -0.37 18.66 4.24
N ALA A 739 0.79 18.41 4.87
CA ALA A 739 1.55 19.42 5.62
C ALA A 739 2.19 20.50 4.74
N TRP A 740 2.55 20.15 3.50
CA TRP A 740 3.18 21.06 2.53
C TRP A 740 2.16 21.88 1.71
N GLU A 741 0.89 21.50 1.77
CA GLU A 741 -0.17 22.18 1.03
C GLU A 741 -0.67 23.42 1.78
N PRO A 742 -0.76 24.59 1.12
CA PRO A 742 -1.33 25.79 1.71
C PRO A 742 -2.73 25.52 2.31
N ARG A 743 -2.99 26.06 3.50
CA ARG A 743 -4.27 25.88 4.20
C ARG A 743 -5.24 26.97 3.78
N PHE A 744 -6.14 26.65 2.85
CA PHE A 744 -7.30 27.48 2.51
C PHE A 744 -8.56 26.91 3.16
N GLY A 745 -9.36 27.75 3.84
CA GLY A 745 -10.71 27.38 4.30
C GLY A 745 -10.82 26.63 5.64
N GLY A 746 -9.81 26.69 6.52
CA GLY A 746 -9.89 26.15 7.90
C GLY A 746 -8.86 25.06 8.21
N LYS A 747 -8.93 24.51 9.43
CA LYS A 747 -8.07 23.38 9.87
C LYS A 747 -8.56 22.07 9.24
N PHE A 748 -7.64 21.30 8.69
CA PHE A 748 -7.92 19.96 8.17
C PHE A 748 -7.97 18.95 9.33
N PRO A 749 -9.04 18.14 9.49
CA PRO A 749 -9.17 17.19 10.60
C PRO A 749 -8.32 15.93 10.35
N GLN A 750 -7.00 16.08 10.37
CA GLN A 750 -6.05 15.01 10.06
C GLN A 750 -6.22 13.81 11.00
N ASP A 751 -6.46 14.06 12.29
CA ASP A 751 -6.60 13.00 13.29
C ASP A 751 -7.85 12.15 13.03
N THR A 752 -8.99 12.76 12.68
CA THR A 752 -10.21 12.04 12.29
C THR A 752 -9.98 11.15 11.06
N TYR A 753 -9.28 11.66 10.03
CA TYR A 753 -8.94 10.84 8.86
C TYR A 753 -8.00 9.69 9.21
N ASN A 754 -7.01 9.91 10.08
CA ASN A 754 -6.09 8.86 10.52
C ASN A 754 -6.84 7.75 11.26
N LYS A 755 -7.77 8.11 12.17
CA LYS A 755 -8.65 7.15 12.86
C LYS A 755 -9.53 6.36 11.88
N LEU A 756 -10.17 7.04 10.94
CA LEU A 756 -10.98 6.37 9.90
C LEU A 756 -10.16 5.38 9.08
N VAL A 757 -8.92 5.73 8.72
CA VAL A 757 -8.01 4.84 7.99
C VAL A 757 -7.60 3.65 8.86
N GLU A 758 -7.35 3.87 10.16
CA GLU A 758 -7.01 2.80 11.11
C GLU A 758 -8.17 1.80 11.27
N HIS A 759 -9.39 2.26 11.57
CA HIS A 759 -10.57 1.37 11.67
C HIS A 759 -10.81 0.59 10.37
N ALA A 760 -10.71 1.25 9.22
CA ALA A 760 -10.89 0.59 7.94
C ALA A 760 -9.76 -0.43 7.63
N GLN A 761 -8.52 -0.16 8.07
CA GLN A 761 -7.40 -1.10 7.98
C GLN A 761 -7.64 -2.32 8.88
N ASN A 762 -8.15 -2.13 10.09
CA ASN A 762 -8.48 -3.22 11.02
C ASN A 762 -9.59 -4.12 10.46
N ILE A 763 -10.65 -3.54 9.87
CA ILE A 763 -11.71 -4.32 9.20
C ILE A 763 -11.14 -5.17 8.05
N LEU A 764 -10.19 -4.63 7.27
CA LEU A 764 -9.54 -5.39 6.19
C LEU A 764 -8.75 -6.58 6.74
N TYR A 765 -8.01 -6.38 7.84
CA TYR A 765 -7.24 -7.44 8.49
C TYR A 765 -8.15 -8.51 9.09
N CYS A 766 -9.17 -8.12 9.86
CA CYS A 766 -10.16 -9.04 10.41
C CYS A 766 -10.89 -9.82 9.30
N SER A 767 -11.25 -9.15 8.20
CA SER A 767 -11.84 -9.83 7.04
C SER A 767 -10.88 -10.85 6.42
N ALA A 768 -9.57 -10.59 6.40
CA ALA A 768 -8.56 -11.55 5.96
C ALA A 768 -8.38 -12.73 6.94
N LEU A 769 -8.47 -12.49 8.25
CA LEU A 769 -8.47 -13.54 9.27
C LEU A 769 -9.66 -14.47 9.12
N MET A 770 -10.86 -13.89 8.93
CA MET A 770 -12.08 -14.65 8.67
C MET A 770 -11.94 -15.57 7.45
N VAL A 771 -11.32 -15.10 6.36
CA VAL A 771 -10.99 -15.96 5.20
C VAL A 771 -10.11 -17.14 5.62
N SER A 772 -9.07 -16.89 6.42
CA SER A 772 -8.12 -17.92 6.83
C SER A 772 -8.77 -18.98 7.69
N ILE A 773 -9.53 -18.54 8.70
CA ILE A 773 -10.31 -19.40 9.59
C ILE A 773 -11.23 -20.30 8.76
N THR A 774 -12.03 -19.70 7.88
CA THR A 774 -12.92 -20.42 6.95
C THR A 774 -12.17 -21.41 6.04
N ASN A 775 -10.94 -21.09 5.63
CA ASN A 775 -10.17 -21.95 4.74
C ASN A 775 -9.62 -23.19 5.44
N SER A 776 -9.30 -23.14 6.72
CA SER A 776 -8.75 -24.27 7.48
C SER A 776 -9.85 -25.19 8.03
N PHE A 777 -11.11 -24.72 8.12
CA PHE A 777 -12.24 -25.52 8.61
C PHE A 777 -12.42 -26.91 7.99
N PRO A 778 -12.37 -27.11 6.65
CA PRO A 778 -12.50 -28.44 6.07
C PRO A 778 -11.40 -29.40 6.54
N ASP A 779 -10.16 -28.92 6.61
CA ASP A 779 -9.01 -29.70 7.05
C ASP A 779 -9.15 -30.04 8.55
N LEU A 780 -9.68 -29.11 9.35
CA LEU A 780 -10.02 -29.32 10.76
C LEU A 780 -11.10 -30.37 10.94
N ILE A 781 -12.18 -30.33 10.15
CA ILE A 781 -13.25 -31.33 10.20
C ILE A 781 -12.70 -32.72 9.83
N THR A 782 -11.82 -32.81 8.83
CA THR A 782 -11.17 -34.09 8.49
C THR A 782 -10.25 -34.61 9.59
N SER A 783 -9.64 -33.73 10.38
CA SER A 783 -8.77 -34.15 11.49
C SER A 783 -9.52 -34.76 12.67
N VAL A 784 -10.82 -34.47 12.79
CA VAL A 784 -11.71 -35.00 13.85
C VAL A 784 -12.49 -36.24 13.35
N ALA A 785 -12.32 -36.65 12.09
CA ALA A 785 -13.11 -37.68 11.40
C ALA A 785 -12.82 -39.14 11.82
N ALA A 786 -12.58 -39.39 13.11
CA ALA A 786 -12.60 -40.76 13.65
C ALA A 786 -14.01 -41.37 13.62
N ASP A 787 -15.07 -40.54 13.66
CA ASP A 787 -16.46 -40.95 13.48
C ASP A 787 -17.16 -40.16 12.35
N PRO A 788 -17.71 -40.84 11.32
CA PRO A 788 -18.34 -40.17 10.17
C PRO A 788 -19.60 -39.38 10.52
N GLY A 789 -20.37 -39.78 11.55
CA GLY A 789 -21.57 -39.05 11.99
C GLY A 789 -21.29 -37.68 12.62
N TYR A 790 -20.14 -37.52 13.29
CA TYR A 790 -19.73 -36.24 13.88
C TYR A 790 -19.22 -35.24 12.84
N SER A 791 -18.59 -35.72 11.77
CA SER A 791 -18.13 -34.89 10.65
C SER A 791 -19.30 -34.25 9.90
N GLU A 792 -20.39 -35.00 9.70
CA GLU A 792 -21.61 -34.50 9.07
C GLU A 792 -22.33 -33.46 9.94
N LEU A 793 -22.34 -33.64 11.28
CA LEU A 793 -22.93 -32.69 12.22
C LEU A 793 -22.22 -31.32 12.19
N TRP A 794 -20.88 -31.31 12.22
CA TRP A 794 -20.08 -30.09 12.10
C TRP A 794 -20.25 -29.40 10.74
N ALA A 795 -20.25 -30.18 9.65
CA ALA A 795 -20.38 -29.64 8.30
C ALA A 795 -21.76 -29.00 8.05
N GLY A 796 -22.86 -29.66 8.46
CA GLY A 796 -24.22 -29.17 8.24
C GLY A 796 -24.57 -27.93 9.06
N ASN A 797 -24.19 -27.91 10.34
CA ASN A 797 -24.46 -26.76 11.23
C ASN A 797 -23.61 -25.54 10.83
N PHE A 798 -22.36 -25.75 10.39
CA PHE A 798 -21.52 -24.66 9.90
C PHE A 798 -22.03 -24.08 8.56
N GLU A 799 -22.63 -24.91 7.69
CA GLU A 799 -23.28 -24.42 6.47
C GLU A 799 -24.41 -23.44 6.81
N GLN A 800 -25.25 -23.77 7.79
CA GLN A 800 -26.33 -22.90 8.26
C GLN A 800 -25.81 -21.63 8.94
N LEU A 801 -24.72 -21.74 9.69
CA LEU A 801 -23.99 -20.63 10.30
C LEU A 801 -23.47 -19.64 9.26
N VAL A 802 -22.87 -20.13 8.17
CA VAL A 802 -22.39 -19.26 7.10
C VAL A 802 -23.55 -18.59 6.35
N ILE A 803 -24.72 -19.25 6.27
CA ILE A 803 -25.93 -18.66 5.69
C ILE A 803 -26.48 -17.53 6.56
N SER A 804 -26.52 -17.70 7.89
CA SER A 804 -26.99 -16.65 8.80
C SER A 804 -26.05 -15.44 8.82
N LEU A 805 -24.75 -15.66 8.68
CA LEU A 805 -23.75 -14.61 8.58
C LEU A 805 -23.82 -13.80 7.28
N ASP A 806 -24.46 -14.33 6.23
CA ASP A 806 -24.64 -13.64 4.95
C ASP A 806 -25.51 -12.37 5.12
N SER A 807 -26.51 -12.40 6.00
CA SER A 807 -27.33 -11.21 6.29
C SER A 807 -26.52 -10.13 6.99
N THR A 808 -25.73 -10.49 8.01
CA THR A 808 -24.87 -9.54 8.74
C THR A 808 -23.80 -8.95 7.82
N SER A 809 -23.28 -9.77 6.90
CA SER A 809 -22.35 -9.31 5.87
C SER A 809 -22.94 -8.24 4.95
N HIS A 810 -24.20 -8.43 4.54
CA HIS A 810 -24.91 -7.46 3.72
C HIS A 810 -25.13 -6.14 4.47
N ASP A 811 -25.47 -6.20 5.76
CA ASP A 811 -25.62 -5.01 6.61
C ASP A 811 -24.29 -4.25 6.73
N ILE A 812 -23.19 -4.94 7.04
CA ILE A 812 -21.84 -4.33 7.12
C ILE A 812 -21.44 -3.73 5.77
N SER A 813 -21.62 -4.47 4.68
CA SER A 813 -21.20 -4.04 3.34
C SER A 813 -22.03 -2.85 2.84
N SER A 814 -23.34 -2.85 3.12
CA SER A 814 -24.22 -1.73 2.78
C SER A 814 -23.86 -0.46 3.55
N LEU A 815 -23.53 -0.60 4.84
CA LEU A 815 -23.05 0.51 5.67
C LEU A 815 -21.72 1.06 5.16
N LEU A 816 -20.74 0.20 4.84
CA LEU A 816 -19.46 0.63 4.27
C LEU A 816 -19.63 1.36 2.92
N ILE A 817 -20.55 0.90 2.06
CA ILE A 817 -20.89 1.59 0.81
C ILE A 817 -21.58 2.94 1.08
N ALA A 818 -22.48 3.00 2.06
CA ALA A 818 -23.14 4.24 2.46
C ALA A 818 -22.12 5.26 2.99
N LEU A 819 -21.21 4.86 3.88
CA LEU A 819 -20.11 5.68 4.39
C LEU A 819 -19.18 6.14 3.26
N SER A 820 -18.81 5.24 2.35
CA SER A 820 -18.04 5.56 1.14
C SER A 820 -18.72 6.68 0.33
N SER A 821 -20.02 6.53 0.06
CA SER A 821 -20.79 7.48 -0.73
C SER A 821 -20.92 8.85 -0.06
N ALA A 822 -21.14 8.90 1.26
CA ALA A 822 -21.21 10.12 2.05
C ALA A 822 -19.86 10.85 2.06
N ILE A 823 -18.76 10.14 2.34
CA ILE A 823 -17.40 10.69 2.33
C ILE A 823 -17.03 11.18 0.91
N ARG A 824 -17.40 10.46 -0.15
CA ARG A 824 -17.11 10.83 -1.55
C ARG A 824 -17.91 12.07 -2.00
N SER A 825 -19.18 12.14 -1.67
CA SER A 825 -20.10 13.21 -2.09
C SER A 825 -20.05 14.45 -1.19
N LYS A 826 -19.49 14.35 0.02
CA LYS A 826 -19.55 15.36 1.09
C LYS A 826 -20.98 15.67 1.54
N ARG A 827 -21.91 14.74 1.33
CA ARG A 827 -23.30 14.88 1.75
C ARG A 827 -23.50 14.16 3.09
N PRO A 828 -24.32 14.72 3.99
CA PRO A 828 -24.57 14.11 5.29
C PRO A 828 -25.09 12.68 5.14
N LEU A 829 -24.85 11.87 6.17
CA LEU A 829 -25.35 10.50 6.20
C LEU A 829 -26.90 10.50 6.21
N PRO A 830 -27.55 9.49 5.61
CA PRO A 830 -29.01 9.32 5.69
C PRO A 830 -29.51 9.23 7.13
N PHE A 831 -30.83 9.43 7.33
CA PHE A 831 -31.48 9.35 8.64
C PHE A 831 -31.22 8.06 9.38
N CYS A 832 -30.90 8.16 10.67
CA CYS A 832 -30.89 7.06 11.63
C CYS A 832 -30.04 5.86 11.19
N VAL A 833 -28.88 6.09 10.55
CA VAL A 833 -27.95 5.00 10.25
C VAL A 833 -27.45 4.44 11.57
N LYS A 834 -27.83 3.20 11.85
CA LYS A 834 -27.41 2.44 13.03
C LYS A 834 -26.27 1.50 12.63
N ALA A 835 -25.31 1.35 13.53
CA ALA A 835 -24.31 0.30 13.37
C ALA A 835 -25.01 -1.07 13.41
N PRO A 836 -24.58 -2.05 12.60
CA PRO A 836 -25.09 -3.40 12.71
C PRO A 836 -24.87 -3.89 14.14
N LYS A 837 -25.88 -4.51 14.73
CA LYS A 837 -25.74 -5.17 16.03
C LYS A 837 -25.16 -6.56 15.80
N LEU A 838 -24.16 -6.93 16.58
CA LEU A 838 -23.67 -8.30 16.60
C LEU A 838 -24.81 -9.19 17.08
N ARG A 839 -25.23 -10.16 16.26
CA ARG A 839 -25.89 -11.35 16.78
C ARG A 839 -24.78 -12.31 17.11
N LEU A 840 -24.61 -12.62 18.39
CA LEU A 840 -23.63 -13.62 18.83
C LEU A 840 -23.91 -14.91 18.06
N LEU A 841 -22.88 -15.59 17.52
CA LEU A 841 -23.07 -16.92 16.91
C LEU A 841 -23.75 -17.87 17.88
N THR A 842 -23.56 -17.65 19.18
CA THR A 842 -24.26 -18.33 20.26
C THR A 842 -25.77 -18.20 20.20
N GLU A 843 -26.31 -17.01 19.94
CA GLU A 843 -27.75 -16.80 19.82
C GLU A 843 -28.32 -17.47 18.55
N ILE A 844 -27.51 -17.50 17.49
CA ILE A 844 -27.91 -18.10 16.21
C ILE A 844 -27.85 -19.64 16.27
N ILE A 845 -26.85 -20.21 16.95
CA ILE A 845 -26.64 -21.66 17.08
C ILE A 845 -27.47 -22.23 18.25
N ALA A 846 -27.79 -21.46 19.29
CA ALA A 846 -28.64 -21.93 20.39
C ALA A 846 -30.06 -22.29 19.94
N ASP A 847 -30.56 -21.67 18.87
CA ASP A 847 -31.84 -22.04 18.21
C ASP A 847 -31.75 -23.36 17.41
N LEU A 848 -30.54 -23.82 17.07
CA LEU A 848 -30.25 -24.95 16.18
C LEU A 848 -29.48 -26.03 16.96
N GLU A 849 -30.20 -26.80 17.79
CA GLU A 849 -29.69 -27.91 18.61
C GLU A 849 -28.40 -27.56 19.39
N GLY A 850 -28.53 -27.05 20.62
CA GLY A 850 -27.43 -26.66 21.54
C GLY A 850 -26.39 -27.73 21.92
N ARG A 851 -26.21 -28.79 21.11
CA ARG A 851 -25.17 -29.81 21.17
C ARG A 851 -23.80 -29.32 20.67
N LEU A 852 -23.74 -28.41 19.69
CA LEU A 852 -22.47 -27.94 19.08
C LEU A 852 -21.66 -27.04 20.02
N LEU A 853 -22.36 -26.20 20.79
CA LEU A 853 -21.75 -25.29 21.77
C LEU A 853 -21.54 -25.94 23.14
N SER A 854 -21.74 -27.26 23.24
CA SER A 854 -21.48 -28.00 24.46
C SER A 854 -20.00 -27.89 24.83
N THR A 855 -19.74 -27.71 26.12
CA THR A 855 -18.37 -27.66 26.67
C THR A 855 -17.57 -28.94 26.43
N GLN A 856 -18.25 -30.03 26.04
CA GLN A 856 -17.64 -31.29 25.62
C GLN A 856 -16.71 -31.14 24.40
N HIS A 857 -17.02 -30.22 23.48
CA HIS A 857 -16.25 -30.03 22.23
C HIS A 857 -15.17 -28.93 22.34
N VAL A 858 -14.98 -28.32 23.52
CA VAL A 858 -14.08 -27.17 23.72
C VAL A 858 -12.61 -27.47 23.40
N CYS A 859 -12.19 -28.73 23.55
CA CYS A 859 -10.84 -29.17 23.22
C CYS A 859 -10.63 -29.44 21.72
N GLU A 860 -11.71 -29.50 20.93
CA GLU A 860 -11.65 -29.83 19.51
C GLU A 860 -11.21 -28.61 18.67
N PRO A 861 -10.34 -28.80 17.65
CA PRO A 861 -9.90 -27.72 16.79
C PRO A 861 -11.00 -26.91 16.08
N PRO A 862 -12.11 -27.51 15.58
CA PRO A 862 -13.22 -26.77 14.98
C PRO A 862 -13.90 -25.80 15.95
N TYR A 863 -13.98 -26.15 17.24
CA TYR A 863 -14.55 -25.28 18.27
C TYR A 863 -13.67 -24.05 18.51
N SER A 864 -12.34 -24.23 18.57
CA SER A 864 -11.40 -23.09 18.68
C SER A 864 -11.50 -22.16 17.46
N ALA A 865 -11.70 -22.71 16.26
CA ALA A 865 -11.88 -21.93 15.04
C ALA A 865 -13.20 -21.13 15.03
N LEU A 866 -14.28 -21.68 15.60
CA LEU A 866 -15.54 -20.94 15.79
C LEU A 866 -15.39 -19.79 16.77
N ALA A 867 -14.71 -20.01 17.89
CA ALA A 867 -14.42 -18.96 18.86
C ALA A 867 -13.60 -17.81 18.24
N ALA A 868 -12.57 -18.14 17.46
CA ALA A 868 -11.78 -17.17 16.72
C ALA A 868 -12.63 -16.38 15.70
N LEU A 869 -13.58 -17.05 15.04
CA LEU A 869 -14.51 -16.42 14.09
C LEU A 869 -15.41 -15.39 14.79
N GLU A 870 -15.95 -15.73 15.97
CA GLU A 870 -16.76 -14.83 16.79
C GLU A 870 -15.99 -13.58 17.22
N VAL A 871 -14.79 -13.75 17.77
CA VAL A 871 -13.93 -12.63 18.19
C VAL A 871 -13.62 -11.71 17.00
N THR A 872 -13.31 -12.30 15.84
CA THR A 872 -13.06 -11.56 14.60
C THR A 872 -14.29 -10.75 14.14
N MET A 873 -15.50 -11.31 14.29
CA MET A 873 -16.75 -10.60 13.94
C MET A 873 -17.11 -9.50 14.92
N ALA A 874 -16.85 -9.70 16.21
CA ALA A 874 -16.99 -8.66 17.22
C ALA A 874 -16.08 -7.46 16.91
N LEU A 875 -14.81 -7.72 16.55
CA LEU A 875 -13.86 -6.69 16.13
C LEU A 875 -14.34 -5.91 14.90
N ILE A 876 -14.82 -6.60 13.86
CA ILE A 876 -15.37 -5.96 12.64
C ILE A 876 -16.57 -5.07 13.01
N THR A 877 -17.48 -5.59 13.83
CA THR A 877 -18.69 -4.85 14.20
C THR A 877 -18.36 -3.60 15.01
N ASP A 878 -17.45 -3.71 15.99
CA ASP A 878 -16.97 -2.57 16.75
C ASP A 878 -16.27 -1.54 15.86
N ASP A 879 -15.33 -1.95 15.00
CA ASP A 879 -14.66 -1.02 14.08
C ASP A 879 -15.63 -0.35 13.10
N THR A 880 -16.67 -1.06 12.62
CA THR A 880 -17.70 -0.45 11.78
C THR A 880 -18.54 0.59 12.55
N SER A 881 -18.79 0.36 13.84
CA SER A 881 -19.50 1.32 14.70
C SER A 881 -18.66 2.59 14.96
N GLN A 882 -17.36 2.42 15.18
CA GLN A 882 -16.42 3.53 15.37
C GLN A 882 -16.23 4.31 14.07
N LEU A 883 -16.12 3.60 12.94
CA LEU A 883 -16.07 4.20 11.61
C LEU A 883 -17.33 5.03 11.31
N LEU A 884 -18.52 4.54 11.70
CA LEU A 884 -19.77 5.30 11.60
C LEU A 884 -19.73 6.56 12.47
N SER A 885 -19.33 6.46 13.74
CA SER A 885 -19.23 7.59 14.67
C SER A 885 -18.28 8.68 14.16
N GLU A 886 -17.07 8.32 13.73
CA GLU A 886 -16.09 9.26 13.19
C GLU A 886 -16.56 9.86 11.85
N THR A 887 -17.29 9.11 11.03
CA THR A 887 -17.88 9.64 9.80
C THR A 887 -19.02 10.62 10.09
N LYS A 888 -19.86 10.37 11.11
CA LYS A 888 -20.88 11.32 11.58
C LYS A 888 -20.25 12.64 12.03
N LYS A 889 -19.10 12.60 12.72
CA LYS A 889 -18.34 13.81 13.07
C LYS A 889 -17.83 14.58 11.85
N LEU A 890 -17.47 13.88 10.79
CA LEU A 890 -16.88 14.48 9.59
C LEU A 890 -17.91 15.09 8.62
N VAL A 891 -19.00 14.38 8.36
CA VAL A 891 -19.96 14.74 7.30
C VAL A 891 -21.31 15.19 7.87
N GLY A 892 -21.55 14.97 9.16
CA GLY A 892 -22.85 15.18 9.78
C GLY A 892 -23.84 14.06 9.46
N GLU A 893 -24.93 14.07 10.20
CA GLU A 893 -26.12 13.27 9.92
C GLU A 893 -27.20 14.21 9.40
N LEU A 894 -27.99 13.74 8.44
CA LEU A 894 -29.10 14.51 7.91
C LEU A 894 -30.14 14.61 9.02
N ASP A 895 -30.33 15.81 9.55
CA ASP A 895 -31.38 16.15 10.51
C ASP A 895 -32.25 17.22 9.85
N ILE A 896 -33.39 16.81 9.27
CA ILE A 896 -34.33 17.73 8.60
C ILE A 896 -34.72 18.87 9.57
N LEU A 897 -34.89 18.58 10.86
CA LEU A 897 -35.26 19.60 11.84
C LEU A 897 -34.07 20.52 12.10
N GLY A 898 -32.89 19.98 12.43
CA GLY A 898 -31.67 20.76 12.64
C GLY A 898 -31.23 21.61 11.44
N ASP A 899 -31.35 21.10 10.22
CA ASP A 899 -30.95 21.78 8.98
C ASP A 899 -31.94 22.89 8.55
N ILE A 900 -33.24 22.71 8.79
CA ILE A 900 -34.25 23.78 8.60
C ILE A 900 -34.08 24.86 9.69
N VAL A 901 -33.75 24.46 10.91
CA VAL A 901 -33.67 25.32 12.10
C VAL A 901 -32.37 26.12 12.19
N ARG A 902 -31.26 25.65 11.59
CA ARG A 902 -29.95 26.34 11.64
C ARG A 902 -29.98 27.81 11.16
N ASN A 903 -31.00 28.19 10.38
CA ASN A 903 -31.22 29.54 9.87
C ASN A 903 -32.30 30.37 10.61
N LYS A 904 -32.94 29.86 11.68
CA LYS A 904 -33.93 30.63 12.46
C LYS A 904 -33.77 30.42 13.97
N ARG A 905 -33.70 31.51 14.75
CA ARG A 905 -33.79 31.44 16.22
C ARG A 905 -35.19 30.94 16.60
N LEU A 906 -35.28 29.75 17.21
CA LEU A 906 -36.55 29.20 17.71
C LEU A 906 -36.73 29.37 19.23
N PRO A 907 -38.00 29.40 19.71
CA PRO A 907 -38.35 29.43 21.13
C PRO A 907 -37.91 28.16 21.86
N SER A 908 -37.71 28.27 23.18
CA SER A 908 -37.23 27.20 24.06
C SER A 908 -38.09 25.93 24.07
N SER A 909 -39.40 26.04 23.79
CA SER A 909 -40.33 24.90 23.77
C SER A 909 -40.09 23.92 22.61
N VAL A 910 -39.55 24.37 21.49
CA VAL A 910 -39.24 23.48 20.35
C VAL A 910 -37.93 22.71 20.60
N ARG A 911 -37.00 23.26 21.40
CA ARG A 911 -35.77 22.56 21.78
C ARG A 911 -36.00 21.36 22.70
N SER A 912 -37.04 21.38 23.54
CA SER A 912 -37.33 20.23 24.41
C SER A 912 -37.95 19.07 23.63
N ILE A 913 -38.83 19.38 22.67
CA ILE A 913 -39.43 18.38 21.77
C ILE A 913 -38.34 17.76 20.87
N MET A 914 -37.39 18.57 20.39
CA MET A 914 -36.24 18.08 19.63
C MET A 914 -35.33 17.13 20.42
N ALA A 915 -35.29 17.21 21.76
CA ALA A 915 -34.46 16.33 22.58
C ALA A 915 -35.09 14.94 22.76
N GLU A 916 -36.42 14.82 22.72
CA GLU A 916 -37.16 13.55 22.86
C GLU A 916 -37.16 12.72 21.56
N GLU A 917 -37.05 13.33 20.38
CA GLU A 917 -36.99 12.58 19.10
C GLU A 917 -35.58 12.07 18.73
N THR A 918 -34.54 12.58 19.38
CA THR A 918 -33.13 12.22 19.10
C THR A 918 -32.56 11.10 19.98
N THR A 919 -33.32 10.61 20.96
CA THR A 919 -33.01 9.40 21.75
C THR A 919 -33.65 8.17 21.11
#